data_AF-A0AAN0X579-F1
#
_entry.id   AF-A0AAN0X579-F1
#
_cell.length_a   1.000
_cell.length_b   1.000
_cell.length_c   1.000
_cell.angle_alpha   90.00
_cell.angle_beta   90.00
_cell.angle_gamma   90.00
#
_symmetry.space_group_name_H-M   'P 1'
#
loop_
_entity.id
_entity.type
_entity.pdbx_description
1 polymer ?
#
loop_
_entity_poly.entity_id
_entity_poly.type
_entity_poly.pdbx_seq_one_letter_code
_entity_poly.pdbx_strand_id
1 'polypeptide(L)'
;MNEDLVNVKLKNMRFSLYLILFIFICFGLLFLGQAYLNYRNRYLERVESDFKLFSKNVAFQVKNKYNGAVGVLKNLIANDNVVNVLRNVSNDFIASVDLRFIDLSTSIALFLSSKGFNEASKVFQHVPLEANSLEGIFYIPVGQNVLISNKNFSFLGINNIIENSIYLVPAKKRVAYYSSYKRVKNRLYSVVSMPVIDDDSAVLGVICFFVCFDNLFSDIANQFNSYLKSSNKHYEFFVVDKEFNPLFLSLNDLNINNFAENYASSVLSKVMALTKESPNISRDILKYKTSSYFLSTAQIDGNGVQGIILNMSYLPLRFQSNAIFFLGFIFFVYLIIFYLYNRFILPFIRDFRMLINYKKEREDILSLESVLEVKYKSFIFSYISAEFDSLFSKTTNVNNSIKAYVQELRKCLAEISIPAESIDKMHNSLATYDRMGDAFSKFEKSIINILKDFESISNPISEHSKNILDIATRFEENANVFYGIDKNLEVFSKVVASNSASIDDVKNKVVELNSIFENINKNFSELLSQTNNLQSANKLLVLISAQTNMLAMNAAIEAAKAGDAGKSFAVVAEEIRKLAINSGKYSTTIKDELKMVNNIISVISSEIDAIYKDFIDIQDNINNNSVQHERINVTLAKHVKEIEEFKDKYLSHDIKIKDTKNMCKEIFNSYFVISGKFNNLNNDLGEFEVSKMSLDALESLREHISLVNECRDKIANMKDIVENINHEFWGI
;
A
#
# COMPACT_ATOMS: atom_id res chain seq x y z
N MET A 1 -29.41 -15.94 -93.71
CA MET A 1 -28.08 -15.43 -93.29
C MET A 1 -27.98 -15.55 -91.78
N ASN A 2 -27.37 -16.65 -91.34
CA ASN A 2 -26.77 -16.99 -90.04
C ASN A 2 -27.59 -16.83 -88.74
N GLU A 3 -28.45 -17.81 -88.44
CA GLU A 3 -28.81 -18.16 -87.05
C GLU A 3 -27.57 -18.48 -86.19
N ASP A 4 -26.50 -18.97 -86.83
CA ASP A 4 -25.20 -19.18 -86.18
C ASP A 4 -24.52 -17.87 -85.73
N LEU A 5 -24.76 -16.72 -86.39
CA LEU A 5 -24.17 -15.44 -85.95
C LEU A 5 -24.85 -14.89 -84.69
N VAL A 6 -26.15 -15.15 -84.53
CA VAL A 6 -26.93 -14.69 -83.37
C VAL A 6 -26.61 -15.55 -82.15
N ASN A 7 -26.48 -16.86 -82.33
CA ASN A 7 -26.05 -17.77 -81.26
C ASN A 7 -24.60 -17.52 -80.84
N VAL A 8 -23.69 -17.22 -81.78
CA VAL A 8 -22.30 -16.86 -81.46
C VAL A 8 -22.21 -15.49 -80.76
N LYS A 9 -23.00 -14.48 -81.17
CA LYS A 9 -23.05 -13.18 -80.47
C LYS A 9 -23.61 -13.30 -79.05
N LEU A 10 -24.65 -14.11 -78.84
CA LEU A 10 -25.24 -14.33 -77.50
C LEU A 10 -24.33 -15.16 -76.58
N LYS A 11 -23.63 -16.16 -77.11
CA LYS A 11 -22.67 -16.96 -76.35
C LYS A 11 -21.43 -16.13 -75.97
N ASN A 12 -20.97 -15.26 -76.87
CA ASN A 12 -19.88 -14.31 -76.60
C ASN A 12 -20.29 -13.19 -75.61
N MET A 13 -21.53 -12.71 -75.64
CA MET A 13 -22.04 -11.78 -74.60
C MET A 13 -22.14 -12.44 -73.22
N ARG A 14 -22.55 -13.71 -73.14
CA ARG A 14 -22.57 -14.46 -71.87
C ARG A 14 -21.15 -14.66 -71.34
N PHE A 15 -20.22 -15.05 -72.22
CA PHE A 15 -18.83 -15.24 -71.84
C PHE A 15 -18.16 -13.93 -71.42
N SER A 16 -18.42 -12.81 -72.11
CA SER A 16 -17.88 -11.51 -71.72
C SER A 16 -18.43 -11.02 -70.38
N LEU A 17 -19.72 -11.27 -70.08
CA LEU A 17 -20.29 -10.98 -68.76
C LEU A 17 -19.65 -11.81 -67.65
N TYR A 18 -19.44 -13.11 -67.86
CA TYR A 18 -18.77 -13.96 -66.87
C TYR A 18 -17.30 -13.56 -66.66
N LEU A 19 -16.60 -13.16 -67.73
CA LEU A 19 -15.22 -12.69 -67.65
C LEU A 19 -15.13 -11.36 -66.87
N ILE A 20 -16.03 -10.41 -67.15
CA ILE A 20 -16.11 -9.12 -66.43
C ILE A 20 -16.43 -9.37 -64.95
N LEU A 21 -17.36 -10.27 -64.64
CA LEU A 21 -17.72 -10.62 -63.27
C LEU A 21 -16.53 -11.27 -62.52
N PHE A 22 -15.80 -12.18 -63.18
CA PHE A 22 -14.62 -12.82 -62.60
C PHE A 22 -13.50 -11.81 -62.35
N ILE A 23 -13.26 -10.89 -63.28
CA ILE A 23 -12.28 -9.80 -63.10
C ILE A 23 -12.68 -8.90 -61.93
N PHE A 24 -13.97 -8.55 -61.78
CA PHE A 24 -14.46 -7.77 -60.63
C PHE A 24 -14.29 -8.50 -59.30
N ILE A 25 -14.50 -9.82 -59.26
CA ILE A 25 -14.27 -10.64 -58.05
C ILE A 25 -12.78 -10.68 -57.69
N CYS A 26 -11.90 -10.89 -58.67
CA CYS A 26 -10.45 -10.90 -58.47
C CYS A 26 -9.92 -9.53 -58.03
N PHE A 27 -10.41 -8.43 -58.62
CA PHE A 27 -10.07 -7.07 -58.17
C PHE A 27 -10.62 -6.78 -56.78
N GLY A 28 -11.82 -7.25 -56.44
CA GLY A 28 -12.39 -7.14 -55.11
C GLY A 28 -11.55 -7.84 -54.04
N LEU A 29 -11.06 -9.06 -54.33
CA LEU A 29 -10.16 -9.82 -53.45
C LEU A 29 -8.79 -9.13 -53.28
N LEU A 30 -8.21 -8.60 -54.36
CA LEU A 30 -6.95 -7.84 -54.31
C LEU A 30 -7.08 -6.54 -53.50
N PHE A 31 -8.15 -5.76 -53.72
CA PHE A 31 -8.41 -4.55 -52.95
C PHE A 31 -8.68 -4.86 -51.47
N LEU A 32 -9.36 -5.97 -51.16
CA LEU A 32 -9.58 -6.39 -49.77
C LEU A 32 -8.28 -6.82 -49.09
N GLY A 33 -7.41 -7.57 -49.79
CA GLY A 33 -6.10 -7.95 -49.27
C GLY A 33 -5.23 -6.73 -48.97
N GLN A 34 -5.28 -5.73 -49.84
CA GLN A 34 -4.55 -4.48 -49.65
C GLN A 34 -5.15 -3.60 -48.54
N ALA A 35 -6.48 -3.56 -48.43
CA ALA A 35 -7.18 -2.88 -47.32
C ALA A 35 -6.88 -3.55 -45.97
N TYR A 36 -6.80 -4.89 -45.93
CA TYR A 36 -6.41 -5.66 -44.75
C TYR A 36 -4.97 -5.36 -44.31
N LEU A 37 -4.01 -5.38 -45.25
CA LEU A 37 -2.61 -5.06 -44.95
C LEU A 37 -2.44 -3.61 -44.47
N ASN A 38 -3.15 -2.66 -45.09
CA ASN A 38 -3.16 -1.25 -44.68
C ASN A 38 -3.79 -1.05 -43.30
N TYR A 39 -4.90 -1.74 -43.00
CA TYR A 39 -5.54 -1.66 -41.69
C TYR A 39 -4.68 -2.28 -40.57
N ARG A 40 -4.05 -3.44 -40.83
CA ARG A 40 -3.13 -4.07 -39.88
C ARG A 40 -1.95 -3.16 -39.55
N ASN A 41 -1.33 -2.57 -40.56
CA ASN A 41 -0.18 -1.67 -40.35
C ASN A 41 -0.61 -0.41 -39.57
N ARG A 42 -1.74 0.22 -39.92
CA ARG A 42 -2.29 1.37 -39.16
C ARG A 42 -2.66 1.02 -37.72
N TYR A 43 -3.17 -0.19 -37.47
CA TYR A 43 -3.49 -0.64 -36.12
C TYR A 43 -2.22 -0.81 -35.27
N LEU A 44 -1.17 -1.42 -35.82
CA LEU A 44 0.12 -1.58 -35.15
C LEU A 44 0.78 -0.22 -34.86
N GLU A 45 0.72 0.73 -35.81
CA GLU A 45 1.20 2.10 -35.61
C GLU A 45 0.42 2.84 -34.51
N ARG A 46 -0.90 2.62 -34.41
CA ARG A 46 -1.73 3.21 -33.37
C ARG A 46 -1.40 2.65 -31.98
N VAL A 47 -1.32 1.33 -31.84
CA VAL A 47 -0.94 0.66 -30.59
C VAL A 47 0.44 1.12 -30.12
N GLU A 48 1.38 1.28 -31.04
CA GLU A 48 2.71 1.82 -30.76
C GLU A 48 2.66 3.27 -30.24
N SER A 49 1.88 4.14 -30.89
CA SER A 49 1.72 5.54 -30.48
C SER A 49 1.09 5.66 -29.09
N ASP A 50 0.04 4.87 -28.86
CA ASP A 50 -0.64 4.75 -27.57
C ASP A 50 0.32 4.25 -26.47
N PHE A 51 1.14 3.23 -26.77
CA PHE A 51 2.11 2.70 -25.81
C PHE A 51 3.22 3.71 -25.50
N LYS A 52 3.67 4.48 -26.49
CA LYS A 52 4.65 5.55 -26.29
C LYS A 52 4.09 6.69 -25.43
N LEU A 53 2.81 7.00 -25.59
CA LEU A 53 2.12 7.98 -24.74
C LEU A 53 1.99 7.45 -23.31
N PHE A 54 1.65 6.17 -23.16
CA PHE A 54 1.57 5.50 -21.87
C PHE A 54 2.93 5.46 -21.15
N SER A 55 4.00 5.06 -21.84
CA SER A 55 5.35 5.01 -21.24
C SER A 55 5.85 6.40 -20.82
N LYS A 56 5.52 7.45 -21.60
CA LYS A 56 5.76 8.85 -21.20
C LYS A 56 4.95 9.25 -19.96
N ASN A 57 3.68 8.85 -19.87
CA ASN A 57 2.84 9.12 -18.70
C ASN A 57 3.38 8.42 -17.45
N VAL A 58 3.78 7.15 -17.55
CA VAL A 58 4.43 6.40 -16.46
C VAL A 58 5.71 7.11 -16.01
N ALA A 59 6.55 7.51 -16.96
CA ALA A 59 7.76 8.27 -16.66
C ALA A 59 7.47 9.59 -15.93
N PHE A 60 6.45 10.32 -16.38
CA PHE A 60 6.02 11.57 -15.77
C PHE A 60 5.51 11.36 -14.34
N GLN A 61 4.68 10.34 -14.10
CA GLN A 61 4.15 10.02 -12.78
C GLN A 61 5.25 9.62 -11.79
N VAL A 62 6.21 8.78 -12.21
CA VAL A 62 7.38 8.42 -11.39
C VAL A 62 8.23 9.65 -11.08
N LYS A 63 8.47 10.53 -12.07
CA LYS A 63 9.20 11.78 -11.90
C LYS A 63 8.51 12.72 -10.91
N ASN A 64 7.20 12.89 -11.02
CA ASN A 64 6.43 13.73 -10.09
C ASN A 64 6.50 13.21 -8.66
N LYS A 65 6.50 11.89 -8.47
CA LYS A 65 6.65 11.29 -7.13
C LYS A 65 8.01 11.60 -6.50
N TYR A 66 9.09 11.47 -7.28
CA TYR A 66 10.42 11.89 -6.83
C TYR A 66 10.49 13.40 -6.56
N ASN A 67 9.93 14.22 -7.44
CA ASN A 67 9.90 15.67 -7.27
C ASN A 67 9.12 16.09 -6.01
N GLY A 68 8.02 15.40 -5.69
CA GLY A 68 7.28 15.59 -4.45
C GLY A 68 8.15 15.33 -3.23
N ALA A 69 8.85 14.19 -3.19
CA ALA A 69 9.78 13.85 -2.10
C ALA A 69 10.90 14.89 -1.95
N VAL A 70 11.51 15.32 -3.06
CA VAL A 70 12.56 16.35 -3.06
C VAL A 70 12.01 17.71 -2.64
N GLY A 71 10.78 18.06 -3.03
CA GLY A 71 10.12 19.29 -2.61
C GLY A 71 9.95 19.36 -1.11
N VAL A 72 9.54 18.25 -0.48
CA VAL A 72 9.46 18.15 0.98
C VAL A 72 10.83 18.29 1.64
N LEU A 73 11.89 17.66 1.09
CA LEU A 73 13.25 17.82 1.61
C LEU A 73 13.74 19.27 1.53
N LYS A 74 13.49 19.93 0.41
CA LYS A 74 13.86 21.35 0.23
C LYS A 74 13.17 22.24 1.25
N ASN A 75 11.87 22.03 1.49
CA ASN A 75 11.13 22.80 2.48
C ASN A 75 11.63 22.55 3.91
N LEU A 76 12.03 21.32 4.22
CA LEU A 76 12.64 20.96 5.51
C LEU A 76 13.99 21.65 5.72
N ILE A 77 14.85 21.62 4.70
CA ILE A 77 16.19 22.22 4.76
C ILE A 77 16.12 23.76 4.72
N ALA A 78 15.06 24.33 4.15
CA ALA A 78 14.84 25.79 4.15
C ALA A 78 14.39 26.36 5.51
N ASN A 79 14.13 25.52 6.51
CA ASN A 79 13.72 25.96 7.84
C ASN A 79 14.93 26.05 8.77
N ASP A 80 15.32 27.27 9.15
CA ASP A 80 16.49 27.53 9.98
C ASP A 80 16.45 26.79 11.32
N ASN A 81 15.27 26.58 11.91
CA ASN A 81 15.13 25.80 13.15
C ASN A 81 15.53 24.33 12.94
N VAL A 82 15.18 23.76 11.80
CA VAL A 82 15.54 22.37 11.45
C VAL A 82 17.03 22.27 11.21
N VAL A 83 17.61 23.19 10.45
CA VAL A 83 19.06 23.23 10.18
C VAL A 83 19.84 23.43 11.49
N ASN A 84 19.39 24.30 12.39
CA ASN A 84 20.02 24.52 13.70
C ASN A 84 20.01 23.25 14.56
N VAL A 85 18.88 22.53 14.62
CA VAL A 85 18.79 21.25 15.35
C VAL A 85 19.74 20.22 14.75
N LEU A 86 19.77 20.08 13.42
CA LEU A 86 20.67 19.15 12.74
C LEU A 86 22.15 19.54 12.91
N ARG A 87 22.46 20.84 12.96
CA ARG A 87 23.80 21.36 13.22
C ARG A 87 24.26 20.99 14.63
N ASN A 88 23.41 21.17 15.64
CA ASN A 88 23.72 20.79 17.02
C ASN A 88 23.97 19.28 17.14
N VAL A 89 23.09 18.47 16.52
CA VAL A 89 23.25 17.01 16.48
C VAL A 89 24.59 16.62 15.85
N SER A 90 24.92 17.17 14.68
CA SER A 90 26.19 16.86 14.01
C SER A 90 27.41 17.34 14.79
N ASN A 91 27.35 18.50 15.45
CA ASN A 91 28.43 19.02 16.28
C ASN A 91 28.67 18.17 17.53
N ASP A 92 27.61 17.73 18.21
CA ASP A 92 27.71 16.82 19.36
C ASP A 92 28.42 15.50 18.96
N PHE A 93 28.12 14.99 17.76
CA PHE A 93 28.77 13.80 17.21
C PHE A 93 30.24 13.99 16.82
N ILE A 94 30.58 15.16 16.28
CA ILE A 94 31.97 15.49 15.92
C ILE A 94 32.81 15.67 17.18
N ALA A 95 32.23 16.23 18.26
CA ALA A 95 32.89 16.44 19.54
C ALA A 95 33.10 15.13 20.34
N SER A 96 32.24 14.12 20.16
CA SER A 96 32.44 12.79 20.76
C SER A 96 33.54 12.01 20.04
N VAL A 97 34.77 12.09 20.56
CA VAL A 97 36.00 11.52 19.98
C VAL A 97 35.97 9.99 19.81
N ASP A 98 35.14 9.26 20.57
CA ASP A 98 35.16 7.79 20.67
C ASP A 98 34.37 7.01 19.61
N LEU A 99 33.55 7.66 18.78
CA LEU A 99 32.59 6.94 17.90
C LEU A 99 33.14 6.51 16.53
N ARG A 100 34.40 6.82 16.20
CA ARG A 100 35.00 6.47 14.89
C ARG A 100 35.24 4.97 14.69
N PHE A 101 35.18 4.16 15.75
CA PHE A 101 35.53 2.73 15.73
C PHE A 101 34.48 1.81 16.39
N ILE A 102 33.26 2.29 16.61
CA ILE A 102 32.22 1.56 17.34
C ILE A 102 31.22 0.91 16.37
N ASP A 103 30.88 -0.36 16.61
CA ASP A 103 29.89 -1.12 15.82
C ASP A 103 28.54 -0.37 15.74
N LEU A 104 27.86 -0.49 14.60
CA LEU A 104 26.63 0.22 14.25
C LEU A 104 25.58 0.13 15.37
N SER A 105 25.49 -1.06 16.00
CA SER A 105 24.59 -1.38 17.10
C SER A 105 24.82 -0.53 18.36
N THR A 106 26.08 -0.29 18.71
CA THR A 106 26.49 0.39 19.94
C THR A 106 26.43 1.92 19.75
N SER A 107 26.75 2.40 18.55
CA SER A 107 26.60 3.81 18.15
C SER A 107 25.14 4.26 18.11
N ILE A 108 24.22 3.38 17.66
CA ILE A 108 22.77 3.60 17.74
C ILE A 108 22.30 3.71 19.19
N ALA A 109 22.77 2.83 20.08
CA ALA A 109 22.35 2.81 21.49
C ALA A 109 22.79 4.03 22.30
N LEU A 110 23.97 4.60 22.01
CA LEU A 110 24.46 5.85 22.62
C LEU A 110 23.69 7.07 22.09
N PHE A 111 23.37 7.04 20.79
CA PHE A 111 22.64 8.14 20.16
C PHE A 111 21.17 8.21 20.57
N LEU A 112 20.47 7.08 20.67
CA LEU A 112 19.07 7.02 21.16
C LEU A 112 18.92 7.58 22.58
N SER A 113 20.00 7.59 23.37
CA SER A 113 20.05 8.22 24.69
C SER A 113 20.48 9.70 24.70
N SER A 114 20.88 10.26 23.54
CA SER A 114 21.40 11.62 23.46
C SER A 114 20.28 12.67 23.36
N LYS A 115 20.52 13.86 23.91
CA LYS A 115 19.58 14.99 23.84
C LYS A 115 19.28 15.41 22.40
N GLY A 116 20.28 15.33 21.52
CA GLY A 116 20.16 15.61 20.09
C GLY A 116 19.20 14.67 19.35
N PHE A 117 19.10 13.39 19.75
CA PHE A 117 18.11 12.48 19.16
C PHE A 117 16.68 12.91 19.44
N ASN A 118 16.37 13.29 20.68
CA ASN A 118 15.03 13.74 21.05
C ASN A 118 14.62 15.01 20.31
N GLU A 119 15.57 15.91 20.03
CA GLU A 119 15.31 17.14 19.28
C GLU A 119 15.12 16.87 17.77
N ALA A 120 15.97 16.05 17.15
CA ALA A 120 15.80 15.65 15.75
C ALA A 120 14.55 14.79 15.52
N SER A 121 14.24 13.89 16.44
CA SER A 121 13.04 13.04 16.40
C SER A 121 11.75 13.87 16.45
N LYS A 122 11.70 14.90 17.32
CA LYS A 122 10.58 15.85 17.35
C LYS A 122 10.39 16.56 16.01
N VAL A 123 11.46 16.98 15.35
CA VAL A 123 11.37 17.60 14.01
C VAL A 123 10.80 16.60 13.00
N PHE A 124 11.28 15.36 13.02
CA PHE A 124 10.86 14.32 12.07
C PHE A 124 9.42 13.82 12.26
N GLN A 125 8.88 13.88 13.48
CA GLN A 125 7.48 13.54 13.77
C GLN A 125 6.47 14.50 13.11
N HIS A 126 6.84 15.77 12.90
CA HIS A 126 5.95 16.78 12.32
C HIS A 126 6.01 16.82 10.78
N VAL A 127 6.81 15.97 10.15
CA VAL A 127 6.93 15.90 8.69
C VAL A 127 5.69 15.19 8.12
N PRO A 128 4.98 15.78 7.14
CA PRO A 128 3.79 15.18 6.54
C PRO A 128 4.18 14.03 5.61
N LEU A 129 4.45 12.86 6.20
CA LEU A 129 4.91 11.66 5.51
C LEU A 129 3.80 10.99 4.68
N GLU A 130 2.59 10.90 5.24
CA GLU A 130 1.46 10.21 4.61
C GLU A 130 0.94 10.92 3.36
N ALA A 131 0.92 12.25 3.36
CA ALA A 131 0.42 13.07 2.24
C ALA A 131 1.22 12.88 0.94
N ASN A 132 2.47 12.39 1.01
CA ASN A 132 3.39 12.29 -0.12
C ASN A 132 3.84 10.85 -0.43
N SER A 133 3.19 9.83 0.11
CA SER A 133 3.64 8.43 0.02
C SER A 133 5.08 8.21 0.54
N LEU A 134 5.51 9.01 1.51
CA LEU A 134 6.79 8.86 2.19
C LEU A 134 6.53 7.96 3.40
N GLU A 135 7.24 6.84 3.50
CA GLU A 135 7.03 5.92 4.62
C GLU A 135 7.90 6.25 5.83
N GLY A 136 8.97 7.03 5.66
CA GLY A 136 9.70 7.62 6.78
C GLY A 136 10.93 8.43 6.35
N ILE A 137 11.58 9.03 7.35
CA ILE A 137 12.69 9.96 7.19
C ILE A 137 13.88 9.49 8.02
N PHE A 138 15.08 9.68 7.49
CA PHE A 138 16.29 9.47 8.26
C PHE A 138 17.37 10.47 7.91
N TYR A 139 18.24 10.75 8.87
CA TYR A 139 19.37 11.66 8.74
C TYR A 139 20.67 10.95 9.09
N ILE A 140 21.69 11.23 8.29
CA ILE A 140 23.03 10.64 8.41
C ILE A 140 24.00 11.81 8.66
N PRO A 141 24.54 11.96 9.88
CA PRO A 141 25.54 12.99 10.19
C PRO A 141 26.82 12.82 9.37
N VAL A 142 27.57 13.91 9.15
CA VAL A 142 28.82 13.84 8.37
C VAL A 142 29.83 12.88 8.98
N GLY A 143 30.34 11.99 8.13
CA GLY A 143 31.51 11.16 8.40
C GLY A 143 31.27 10.02 9.38
N GLN A 144 30.01 9.73 9.72
CA GLN A 144 29.65 8.76 10.74
C GLN A 144 28.72 7.66 10.20
N ASN A 145 28.88 6.44 10.70
CA ASN A 145 28.06 5.29 10.34
C ASN A 145 26.84 5.23 11.28
N VAL A 146 26.06 6.31 11.36
CA VAL A 146 24.90 6.40 12.25
C VAL A 146 23.68 6.86 11.46
N LEU A 147 22.54 6.21 11.69
CA LEU A 147 21.26 6.49 11.05
C LEU A 147 20.25 6.96 12.10
N ILE A 148 19.80 8.20 11.94
CA ILE A 148 18.82 8.84 12.82
C ILE A 148 17.47 8.78 12.13
N SER A 149 16.50 8.03 12.64
CA SER A 149 15.23 7.86 11.94
C SER A 149 14.02 7.92 12.86
N ASN A 150 12.88 8.30 12.27
CA ASN A 150 11.57 8.15 12.89
C ASN A 150 11.00 6.72 12.82
N LYS A 151 11.63 5.79 12.08
CA LYS A 151 11.19 4.40 11.95
C LYS A 151 12.37 3.42 11.90
N ASN A 152 12.09 2.14 12.14
CA ASN A 152 13.09 1.09 12.03
C ASN A 152 13.34 0.71 10.54
N PHE A 153 14.52 1.07 10.03
CA PHE A 153 14.95 0.80 8.66
C PHE A 153 16.00 -0.32 8.51
N SER A 154 16.19 -1.15 9.55
CA SER A 154 17.13 -2.28 9.55
C SER A 154 16.98 -3.24 8.36
N PHE A 155 15.77 -3.37 7.82
CA PHE A 155 15.49 -4.19 6.64
C PHE A 155 16.19 -3.73 5.35
N LEU A 156 16.73 -2.50 5.32
CA LEU A 156 17.50 -2.02 4.18
C LEU A 156 18.83 -2.76 4.01
N GLY A 157 19.35 -3.42 5.06
CA GLY A 157 20.57 -4.21 4.99
C GLY A 157 21.79 -3.38 4.59
N ILE A 158 21.83 -2.12 5.02
CA ILE A 158 22.95 -1.21 4.74
C ILE A 158 24.01 -1.47 5.81
N ASN A 159 25.05 -2.24 5.45
CA ASN A 159 26.11 -2.62 6.39
C ASN A 159 27.09 -1.46 6.66
N ASN A 160 27.36 -0.63 5.66
CA ASN A 160 28.21 0.56 5.79
C ASN A 160 27.55 1.76 5.09
N ILE A 161 27.02 2.69 5.87
CA ILE A 161 26.23 3.84 5.40
C ILE A 161 27.13 4.85 4.67
N ILE A 162 28.36 5.04 5.14
CA ILE A 162 29.30 6.04 4.60
C ILE A 162 29.74 5.67 3.17
N GLU A 163 29.93 4.38 2.90
CA GLU A 163 30.28 3.87 1.57
C GLU A 163 29.07 3.71 0.65
N ASN A 164 27.86 3.78 1.20
CA ASN A 164 26.65 3.66 0.41
C ASN A 164 26.44 4.90 -0.47
N SER A 165 26.03 4.69 -1.72
CA SER A 165 25.75 5.77 -2.67
C SER A 165 24.67 6.75 -2.19
N ILE A 166 23.77 6.29 -1.31
CA ILE A 166 22.73 7.11 -0.66
C ILE A 166 23.34 8.28 0.14
N TYR A 167 24.52 8.08 0.75
CA TYR A 167 25.24 9.12 1.49
C TYR A 167 26.34 9.77 0.64
N LEU A 168 27.17 8.95 0.00
CA LEU A 168 28.39 9.39 -0.66
C LEU A 168 28.13 10.33 -1.84
N VAL A 169 27.07 10.09 -2.62
CA VAL A 169 26.74 10.91 -3.79
C VAL A 169 26.22 12.28 -3.36
N PRO A 170 25.22 12.41 -2.47
CA PRO A 170 24.79 13.72 -1.96
C PRO A 170 25.89 14.50 -1.25
N ALA A 171 26.65 13.84 -0.37
CA ALA A 171 27.68 14.49 0.43
C ALA A 171 28.82 15.06 -0.44
N LYS A 172 29.28 14.32 -1.48
CA LYS A 172 30.37 14.78 -2.36
C LYS A 172 29.92 15.69 -3.48
N LYS A 173 28.82 15.35 -4.16
CA LYS A 173 28.36 16.08 -5.37
C LYS A 173 27.41 17.23 -5.05
N ARG A 174 26.96 17.37 -3.80
CA ARG A 174 26.02 18.41 -3.36
C ARG A 174 24.69 18.42 -4.13
N VAL A 175 24.25 17.25 -4.59
CA VAL A 175 23.01 17.08 -5.37
C VAL A 175 22.11 16.03 -4.72
N ALA A 176 20.81 16.09 -5.01
CA ALA A 176 19.89 15.02 -4.63
C ALA A 176 20.27 13.72 -5.35
N TYR A 177 20.21 12.60 -4.62
CA TYR A 177 20.44 11.26 -5.13
C TYR A 177 19.20 10.40 -4.97
N TYR A 178 19.03 9.47 -5.91
CA TYR A 178 17.91 8.54 -5.96
C TYR A 178 18.49 7.13 -6.01
N SER A 179 18.17 6.30 -5.02
CA SER A 179 18.66 4.92 -5.00
C SER A 179 17.95 4.05 -6.04
N SER A 180 18.57 2.91 -6.35
CA SER A 180 17.88 1.81 -7.03
C SER A 180 16.67 1.34 -6.22
N TYR A 181 15.74 0.68 -6.90
CA TYR A 181 14.56 0.16 -6.25
C TYR A 181 14.90 -1.14 -5.50
N LYS A 182 14.30 -1.30 -4.32
CA LYS A 182 14.42 -2.51 -3.51
C LYS A 182 13.04 -3.00 -3.12
N ARG A 183 12.78 -4.29 -3.36
CA ARG A 183 11.54 -4.95 -2.92
C ARG A 183 11.74 -5.54 -1.53
N VAL A 184 10.90 -5.12 -0.58
CA VAL A 184 10.95 -5.59 0.82
C VAL A 184 9.53 -5.93 1.26
N LYS A 185 9.30 -7.14 1.77
CA LYS A 185 7.97 -7.63 2.21
C LYS A 185 6.86 -7.36 1.17
N ASN A 186 7.20 -7.60 -0.11
CA ASN A 186 6.33 -7.40 -1.27
C ASN A 186 5.96 -5.94 -1.62
N ARG A 187 6.60 -4.93 -1.02
CA ARG A 187 6.46 -3.52 -1.38
C ARG A 187 7.72 -3.01 -2.08
N LEU A 188 7.55 -2.10 -3.04
CA LEU A 188 8.64 -1.51 -3.81
C LEU A 188 9.04 -0.16 -3.25
N TYR A 189 10.32 -0.01 -2.93
CA TYR A 189 10.86 1.18 -2.29
C TYR A 189 12.04 1.77 -3.02
N SER A 190 12.23 3.08 -2.90
CA SER A 190 13.47 3.78 -3.24
C SER A 190 13.77 4.86 -2.19
N VAL A 191 15.05 5.16 -2.01
CA VAL A 191 15.55 6.20 -1.11
C VAL A 191 15.86 7.45 -1.92
N VAL A 192 15.33 8.58 -1.46
CA VAL A 192 15.70 9.91 -1.96
C VAL A 192 16.55 10.59 -0.92
N SER A 193 17.76 11.01 -1.27
CA SER A 193 18.68 11.62 -0.32
C SER A 193 19.19 12.98 -0.80
N MET A 194 19.37 13.92 0.12
CA MET A 194 19.77 15.30 -0.15
C MET A 194 20.75 15.79 0.92
N PRO A 195 21.81 16.51 0.57
CA PRO A 195 22.75 17.02 1.55
C PRO A 195 22.16 18.21 2.29
N VAL A 196 22.39 18.25 3.60
CA VAL A 196 22.11 19.41 4.45
C VAL A 196 23.39 20.23 4.51
N ILE A 197 23.32 21.47 4.03
CA ILE A 197 24.47 22.37 3.92
C ILE A 197 24.25 23.53 4.88
N ASP A 198 25.29 23.88 5.62
CA ASP A 198 25.33 25.02 6.52
C ASP A 198 25.57 26.35 5.76
N ASP A 199 25.32 27.48 6.42
CA ASP A 199 25.56 28.82 5.88
C ASP A 199 27.03 29.03 5.48
N ASP A 200 27.95 28.38 6.19
CA ASP A 200 29.39 28.34 5.90
C ASP A 200 29.78 27.39 4.74
N SER A 201 28.80 26.89 3.97
CA SER A 201 28.99 25.94 2.87
C SER A 201 29.59 24.58 3.27
N ALA A 202 29.58 24.25 4.56
CA ALA A 202 29.94 22.95 5.09
C ALA A 202 28.76 21.97 4.99
N VAL A 203 29.00 20.73 4.58
CA VAL A 203 27.96 19.69 4.64
C VAL A 203 27.83 19.27 6.10
N LEU A 204 26.62 19.30 6.65
CA LEU A 204 26.30 18.86 8.03
C LEU A 204 25.90 17.39 8.10
N GLY A 205 25.32 16.88 7.02
CA GLY A 205 24.87 15.49 6.88
C GLY A 205 24.03 15.29 5.63
N VAL A 206 23.42 14.12 5.50
CA VAL A 206 22.51 13.79 4.41
C VAL A 206 21.16 13.39 5.00
N ILE A 207 20.11 14.09 4.59
CA ILE A 207 18.73 13.75 4.94
C ILE A 207 18.12 12.91 3.83
N CYS A 208 17.36 11.89 4.21
CA CYS A 208 16.86 10.87 3.33
C CYS A 208 15.38 10.60 3.59
N PHE A 209 14.61 10.41 2.52
CA PHE A 209 13.26 9.87 2.59
C PHE A 209 13.19 8.48 2.01
N PHE A 210 12.35 7.66 2.64
CA PHE A 210 11.95 6.37 2.14
C PHE A 210 10.63 6.49 1.37
N VAL A 211 10.67 6.28 0.05
CA VAL A 211 9.52 6.49 -0.84
C VAL A 211 8.94 5.14 -1.26
N CYS A 212 7.65 4.95 -1.01
CA CYS A 212 6.92 3.74 -1.38
C CYS A 212 6.23 3.91 -2.73
N PHE A 213 6.50 3.03 -3.68
CA PHE A 213 5.98 3.12 -5.05
C PHE A 213 4.80 2.19 -5.34
N ASP A 214 4.37 1.39 -4.37
CA ASP A 214 3.38 0.32 -4.57
C ASP A 214 2.03 0.84 -5.07
N ASN A 215 1.47 1.88 -4.41
CA ASN A 215 0.23 2.52 -4.85
C ASN A 215 0.36 3.11 -6.26
N LEU A 216 1.51 3.73 -6.57
CA LEU A 216 1.73 4.34 -7.89
C LEU A 216 1.73 3.28 -8.99
N PHE A 217 2.43 2.16 -8.79
CA PHE A 217 2.46 1.09 -9.77
C PHE A 217 1.14 0.33 -9.88
N SER A 218 0.37 0.23 -8.78
CA SER A 218 -1.01 -0.27 -8.81
C SER A 218 -1.92 0.64 -9.65
N ASP A 219 -1.82 1.95 -9.47
CA ASP A 219 -2.59 2.94 -10.25
C ASP A 219 -2.19 2.90 -11.73
N ILE A 220 -0.90 2.81 -12.03
CA ILE A 220 -0.38 2.65 -13.39
C ILE A 220 -0.94 1.36 -14.03
N ALA A 221 -0.98 0.26 -13.29
CA ALA A 221 -1.54 -1.00 -13.78
C ALA A 221 -3.04 -0.90 -14.04
N ASN A 222 -3.79 -0.27 -13.13
CA ASN A 222 -5.21 -0.03 -13.30
C ASN A 222 -5.51 0.90 -14.49
N GLN A 223 -4.72 1.97 -14.66
CA GLN A 223 -4.79 2.86 -15.82
C GLN A 223 -4.51 2.09 -17.12
N PHE A 224 -3.47 1.27 -17.16
CA PHE A 224 -3.14 0.45 -18.32
C PHE A 224 -4.27 -0.53 -18.69
N ASN A 225 -4.80 -1.24 -17.69
CA ASN A 225 -5.93 -2.15 -17.85
C ASN A 225 -7.19 -1.42 -18.33
N SER A 226 -7.42 -0.19 -17.87
CA SER A 226 -8.53 0.64 -18.33
C SER A 226 -8.35 1.15 -19.76
N TYR A 227 -7.11 1.39 -20.19
CA TYR A 227 -6.78 1.89 -21.54
C TYR A 227 -7.01 0.81 -22.60
N LEU A 228 -6.74 -0.46 -22.28
CA LEU A 228 -6.90 -1.59 -23.20
C LEU A 228 -8.31 -2.20 -23.24
N LYS A 229 -9.33 -1.45 -22.79
CA LYS A 229 -10.75 -1.82 -22.53
C LYS A 229 -11.55 -2.58 -23.62
N SER A 230 -10.96 -3.12 -24.68
CA SER A 230 -11.71 -3.59 -25.87
C SER A 230 -11.63 -5.06 -26.27
N SER A 231 -10.81 -5.94 -25.68
CA SER A 231 -11.14 -7.38 -25.71
C SER A 231 -10.21 -8.25 -24.86
N ASN A 232 -10.85 -9.19 -24.17
CA ASN A 232 -10.33 -10.23 -23.29
C ASN A 232 -9.44 -9.75 -22.13
N LYS A 233 -9.80 -10.22 -20.94
CA LYS A 233 -8.99 -10.09 -19.75
C LYS A 233 -7.63 -10.73 -20.02
N HIS A 234 -6.57 -10.14 -19.47
CA HIS A 234 -5.21 -10.70 -19.30
C HIS A 234 -4.12 -10.20 -20.26
N TYR A 235 -3.69 -8.94 -20.11
CA TYR A 235 -2.42 -8.46 -20.65
C TYR A 235 -1.29 -8.69 -19.65
N GLU A 236 -0.20 -9.32 -20.12
CA GLU A 236 1.03 -9.47 -19.36
C GLU A 236 1.99 -8.33 -19.72
N PHE A 237 2.42 -7.56 -18.73
CA PHE A 237 3.47 -6.56 -18.93
C PHE A 237 4.38 -6.44 -17.72
N PHE A 238 5.61 -6.02 -17.98
CA PHE A 238 6.65 -5.82 -16.97
C PHE A 238 7.25 -4.42 -17.10
N VAL A 239 7.42 -3.74 -15.96
CA VAL A 239 8.15 -2.47 -15.89
C VAL A 239 9.56 -2.76 -15.41
N VAL A 240 10.57 -2.20 -16.07
CA VAL A 240 11.98 -2.48 -15.78
C VAL A 240 12.76 -1.23 -15.36
N ASP A 241 13.74 -1.41 -14.48
CA ASP A 241 14.67 -0.36 -14.07
C ASP A 241 15.85 -0.15 -15.04
N LYS A 242 16.78 0.74 -14.69
CA LYS A 242 18.00 1.06 -15.44
C LYS A 242 18.98 -0.10 -15.65
N GLU A 243 18.82 -1.17 -14.89
CA GLU A 243 19.63 -2.38 -14.94
C GLU A 243 18.82 -3.53 -15.57
N PHE A 244 17.63 -3.23 -16.11
CA PHE A 244 16.63 -4.16 -16.61
C PHE A 244 16.12 -5.16 -15.55
N ASN A 245 16.15 -4.79 -14.27
CA ASN A 245 15.49 -5.57 -13.23
C ASN A 245 13.98 -5.31 -13.24
N PRO A 246 13.14 -6.32 -12.96
CA PRO A 246 11.70 -6.16 -12.93
C PRO A 246 11.26 -5.38 -11.68
N LEU A 247 10.63 -4.23 -11.88
CA LEU A 247 10.06 -3.40 -10.82
C LEU A 247 8.63 -3.83 -10.48
N PHE A 248 7.87 -4.12 -11.52
CA PHE A 248 6.47 -4.52 -11.44
C PHE A 248 6.16 -5.59 -12.48
N LEU A 249 5.43 -6.63 -12.05
CA LEU A 249 4.95 -7.69 -12.91
C LEU A 249 3.43 -7.74 -12.82
N SER A 250 2.75 -7.42 -13.92
CA SER A 250 1.30 -7.65 -14.04
C SER A 250 1.09 -9.05 -14.58
N LEU A 251 0.85 -10.03 -13.70
CA LEU A 251 0.47 -11.40 -14.04
C LEU A 251 -0.81 -11.73 -13.28
N ASN A 252 -1.84 -12.19 -13.99
CA ASN A 252 -3.17 -12.40 -13.40
C ASN A 252 -3.30 -13.66 -12.54
N ASP A 253 -2.25 -14.47 -12.39
CA ASP A 253 -2.20 -15.60 -11.46
C ASP A 253 -1.17 -15.36 -10.36
N LEU A 254 -1.65 -14.83 -9.22
CA LEU A 254 -0.86 -14.61 -8.00
C LEU A 254 -0.43 -15.92 -7.31
N ASN A 255 -0.84 -17.09 -7.82
CA ASN A 255 -0.55 -18.40 -7.24
C ASN A 255 0.73 -19.08 -7.78
N ILE A 256 1.49 -18.44 -8.66
CA ILE A 256 2.70 -19.04 -9.24
C ILE A 256 3.91 -18.10 -9.18
N ASN A 257 4.24 -17.59 -7.99
CA ASN A 257 5.36 -16.67 -7.77
C ASN A 257 6.70 -17.17 -8.37
N ASN A 258 7.00 -18.48 -8.27
CA ASN A 258 8.23 -19.04 -8.84
C ASN A 258 8.21 -19.19 -10.38
N PHE A 259 7.05 -19.44 -10.99
CA PHE A 259 6.96 -19.58 -12.45
C PHE A 259 6.97 -18.21 -13.13
N ALA A 260 6.28 -17.23 -12.54
CA ALA A 260 6.27 -15.83 -12.94
C ALA A 260 7.67 -15.21 -12.96
N GLU A 261 8.44 -15.40 -11.88
CA GLU A 261 9.81 -14.88 -11.77
C GLU A 261 10.77 -15.59 -12.74
N ASN A 262 10.67 -16.91 -12.90
CA ASN A 262 11.50 -17.65 -13.84
C ASN A 262 11.18 -17.29 -15.30
N TYR A 263 9.90 -17.07 -15.62
CA TYR A 263 9.43 -16.64 -16.93
C TYR A 263 9.89 -15.22 -17.24
N ALA A 264 9.71 -14.28 -16.32
CA ALA A 264 10.20 -12.90 -16.46
C ALA A 264 11.73 -12.88 -16.61
N SER A 265 12.47 -13.60 -15.77
CA SER A 265 13.95 -13.67 -15.83
C SER A 265 14.45 -14.25 -17.16
N SER A 266 13.74 -15.22 -17.73
CA SER A 266 14.07 -15.81 -19.05
C SER A 266 13.82 -14.85 -20.22
N VAL A 267 12.78 -14.01 -20.14
CA VAL A 267 12.53 -12.97 -21.15
C VAL A 267 13.50 -11.79 -20.97
N LEU A 268 13.75 -11.37 -19.73
CA LEU A 268 14.63 -10.28 -19.35
C LEU A 268 16.09 -10.57 -19.70
N SER A 269 16.58 -11.80 -19.50
CA SER A 269 17.94 -12.19 -19.91
C SER A 269 18.19 -12.03 -21.41
N LYS A 270 17.18 -12.30 -22.26
CA LYS A 270 17.26 -12.02 -23.70
C LYS A 270 17.23 -10.53 -23.99
N VAL A 271 16.37 -9.77 -23.31
CA VAL A 271 16.34 -8.29 -23.42
C VAL A 271 17.71 -7.71 -23.04
N MET A 272 18.34 -8.19 -21.97
CA MET A 272 19.68 -7.78 -21.54
C MET A 272 20.78 -8.14 -22.54
N ALA A 273 20.67 -9.28 -23.21
CA ALA A 273 21.60 -9.66 -24.27
C ALA A 273 21.48 -8.72 -25.49
N LEU A 274 20.26 -8.40 -25.89
CA LEU A 274 19.97 -7.46 -26.98
C LEU A 274 20.36 -6.02 -26.65
N THR A 275 20.16 -5.56 -25.42
CA THR A 275 20.55 -4.20 -25.00
C THR A 275 22.05 -4.03 -24.83
N LYS A 276 22.80 -5.11 -24.55
CA LYS A 276 24.27 -5.11 -24.62
C LYS A 276 24.78 -4.96 -26.06
N GLU A 277 24.09 -5.54 -27.04
CA GLU A 277 24.43 -5.41 -28.47
C GLU A 277 23.99 -4.06 -29.06
N SER A 278 22.94 -3.44 -28.52
CA SER A 278 22.44 -2.12 -28.94
C SER A 278 21.96 -1.29 -27.74
N PRO A 279 22.81 -0.38 -27.19
CA PRO A 279 22.51 0.33 -25.95
C PRO A 279 21.40 1.40 -26.05
N ASN A 280 21.00 1.78 -27.28
CA ASN A 280 19.97 2.80 -27.55
C ASN A 280 18.71 2.21 -28.24
N ILE A 281 18.34 0.95 -27.95
CA ILE A 281 17.10 0.36 -28.47
C ILE A 281 15.92 1.16 -27.94
N SER A 282 15.28 1.95 -28.81
CA SER A 282 14.00 2.62 -28.54
C SER A 282 12.80 1.69 -28.77
N ARG A 283 12.98 0.68 -29.63
CA ARG A 283 11.95 -0.24 -30.10
C ARG A 283 12.56 -1.57 -30.53
N ASP A 284 12.00 -2.69 -30.08
CA ASP A 284 12.22 -4.00 -30.73
C ASP A 284 11.04 -4.97 -30.49
N ILE A 285 10.86 -5.94 -31.39
CA ILE A 285 9.88 -7.03 -31.26
C ILE A 285 10.64 -8.34 -31.05
N LEU A 286 10.56 -8.84 -29.82
CA LEU A 286 11.26 -10.06 -29.41
C LEU A 286 10.34 -11.26 -29.54
N LYS A 287 10.82 -12.33 -30.19
CA LYS A 287 10.10 -13.60 -30.23
C LYS A 287 10.67 -14.57 -29.21
N TYR A 288 9.84 -15.03 -28.29
CA TYR A 288 10.19 -16.06 -27.32
C TYR A 288 9.11 -17.14 -27.29
N LYS A 289 9.51 -18.39 -27.63
CA LYS A 289 8.60 -19.50 -27.91
C LYS A 289 7.56 -19.10 -28.98
N THR A 290 6.27 -19.20 -28.65
CA THR A 290 5.14 -18.84 -29.53
C THR A 290 4.68 -17.38 -29.37
N SER A 291 5.29 -16.62 -28.45
CA SER A 291 4.83 -15.28 -28.08
C SER A 291 5.75 -14.18 -28.61
N SER A 292 5.16 -13.04 -28.96
CA SER A 292 5.89 -11.84 -29.40
C SER A 292 5.80 -10.76 -28.32
N TYR A 293 6.93 -10.17 -27.95
CA TYR A 293 7.04 -9.14 -26.92
C TYR A 293 7.45 -7.83 -27.56
N PHE A 294 6.74 -6.77 -27.22
CA PHE A 294 7.08 -5.42 -27.62
C PHE A 294 7.89 -4.76 -26.52
N LEU A 295 9.14 -4.42 -26.81
CA LEU A 295 9.99 -3.61 -25.94
C LEU A 295 9.85 -2.16 -26.41
N SER A 296 9.35 -1.31 -25.52
CA SER A 296 9.54 0.13 -25.67
C SER A 296 10.21 0.68 -24.44
N THR A 297 11.39 1.23 -24.70
CA THR A 297 12.16 1.97 -23.70
C THR A 297 11.74 3.44 -23.82
N ALA A 298 11.43 4.04 -22.68
CA ALA A 298 11.34 5.48 -22.58
C ALA A 298 12.58 5.88 -21.81
N GLN A 299 13.55 6.50 -22.48
CA GLN A 299 14.75 6.99 -21.80
C GLN A 299 14.31 8.16 -20.91
N ILE A 300 14.17 7.91 -19.61
CA ILE A 300 13.85 8.93 -18.63
C ILE A 300 15.16 9.62 -18.27
N ASP A 301 15.28 10.91 -18.60
CA ASP A 301 16.32 11.76 -18.03
C ASP A 301 16.24 11.68 -16.50
N GLY A 302 17.27 11.09 -15.90
CA GLY A 302 17.49 11.10 -14.47
C GLY A 302 17.05 9.84 -13.70
N ASN A 303 15.83 9.29 -13.83
CA ASN A 303 15.28 8.51 -12.71
C ASN A 303 14.61 7.15 -13.05
N GLY A 304 15.19 6.08 -12.48
CA GLY A 304 14.53 4.84 -12.06
C GLY A 304 14.08 3.83 -13.12
N VAL A 305 13.22 4.20 -14.06
CA VAL A 305 12.54 3.27 -14.98
C VAL A 305 13.14 3.39 -16.38
N GLN A 306 13.49 2.28 -17.02
CA GLN A 306 14.12 2.27 -18.35
C GLN A 306 13.16 1.87 -19.47
N GLY A 307 12.14 1.06 -19.17
CA GLY A 307 11.21 0.61 -20.20
C GLY A 307 10.05 -0.21 -19.68
N ILE A 308 9.12 -0.50 -20.59
CA ILE A 308 7.97 -1.37 -20.37
C ILE A 308 8.00 -2.45 -21.46
N ILE A 309 7.84 -3.70 -21.04
CA ILE A 309 7.78 -4.87 -21.91
C ILE A 309 6.35 -5.37 -21.93
N LEU A 310 5.74 -5.43 -23.11
CA LEU A 310 4.36 -5.89 -23.29
C LEU A 310 4.33 -7.21 -24.07
N ASN A 311 3.59 -8.19 -23.57
CA ASN A 311 3.30 -9.39 -24.34
C ASN A 311 2.18 -9.12 -25.34
N MET A 312 2.49 -9.20 -26.64
CA MET A 312 1.56 -8.92 -27.73
C MET A 312 0.66 -10.11 -28.08
N SER A 313 0.88 -11.28 -27.49
CA SER A 313 0.09 -12.49 -27.77
C SER A 313 -1.37 -12.39 -27.35
N TYR A 314 -1.68 -11.50 -26.40
CA TYR A 314 -3.02 -11.28 -25.85
C TYR A 314 -3.75 -10.09 -26.49
N LEU A 315 -3.13 -9.38 -27.44
CA LEU A 315 -3.85 -8.36 -28.18
C LEU A 315 -4.92 -9.01 -29.04
N PRO A 316 -6.20 -8.67 -28.83
CA PRO A 316 -7.29 -9.34 -29.50
C PRO A 316 -7.29 -8.95 -30.96
N LEU A 317 -6.84 -9.88 -31.79
CA LEU A 317 -7.16 -9.88 -33.20
C LEU A 317 -8.67 -10.12 -33.32
N ARG A 318 -9.47 -9.04 -33.24
CA ARG A 318 -10.86 -9.00 -33.74
C ARG A 318 -10.85 -9.24 -35.25
N PHE A 319 -10.53 -10.46 -35.66
CA PHE A 319 -10.36 -10.85 -37.07
C PHE A 319 -11.19 -12.09 -37.43
N GLN A 320 -11.59 -12.92 -36.47
CA GLN A 320 -12.35 -14.14 -36.79
C GLN A 320 -13.85 -13.89 -37.02
N SER A 321 -14.46 -12.86 -36.41
CA SER A 321 -15.90 -12.60 -36.54
C SER A 321 -16.30 -11.88 -37.84
N ASN A 322 -15.43 -11.03 -38.38
CA ASN A 322 -15.78 -10.21 -39.56
C ASN A 322 -15.63 -10.99 -40.87
N ALA A 323 -14.80 -12.04 -40.92
CA ALA A 323 -14.64 -12.88 -42.10
C ALA A 323 -15.90 -13.74 -42.39
N ILE A 324 -16.59 -14.20 -41.33
CA ILE A 324 -17.80 -15.03 -41.42
C ILE A 324 -19.00 -14.20 -41.89
N PHE A 325 -19.22 -13.01 -41.31
CA PHE A 325 -20.26 -12.08 -41.78
C PHE A 325 -20.04 -11.64 -43.24
N PHE A 326 -18.77 -11.50 -43.65
CA PHE A 326 -18.41 -11.09 -45.01
C PHE A 326 -18.61 -12.21 -46.04
N LEU A 327 -18.28 -13.46 -45.70
CA LEU A 327 -18.62 -14.64 -46.51
C LEU A 327 -20.14 -14.82 -46.64
N GLY A 328 -20.89 -14.55 -45.57
CA GLY A 328 -22.35 -14.55 -45.59
C GLY A 328 -22.95 -13.48 -46.52
N PHE A 329 -22.36 -12.28 -46.54
CA PHE A 329 -22.80 -11.19 -47.44
C PHE A 329 -22.54 -11.50 -48.91
N ILE A 330 -21.38 -12.10 -49.25
CA ILE A 330 -21.09 -12.54 -50.63
C ILE A 330 -22.09 -13.61 -51.10
N PHE A 331 -22.43 -14.57 -50.22
CA PHE A 331 -23.43 -15.60 -50.51
C PHE A 331 -24.83 -15.01 -50.70
N PHE A 332 -25.20 -14.01 -49.90
CA PHE A 332 -26.49 -13.32 -49.99
C PHE A 332 -26.63 -12.51 -51.29
N VAL A 333 -25.58 -11.79 -51.70
CA VAL A 333 -25.55 -11.07 -52.98
C VAL A 333 -25.63 -12.03 -54.17
N TYR A 334 -24.98 -13.20 -54.08
CA TYR A 334 -25.08 -14.26 -55.09
C TYR A 334 -26.52 -14.80 -55.22
N LEU A 335 -27.21 -15.05 -54.09
CA LEU A 335 -28.60 -15.49 -54.08
C LEU A 335 -29.57 -14.47 -54.71
N ILE A 336 -29.36 -13.17 -54.46
CA ILE A 336 -30.17 -12.10 -55.05
C ILE A 336 -29.98 -12.05 -56.58
N ILE A 337 -28.76 -12.17 -57.07
CA ILE A 337 -28.46 -12.18 -58.51
C ILE A 337 -29.07 -13.42 -59.18
N PHE A 338 -28.96 -14.58 -58.53
CA PHE A 338 -29.56 -15.84 -59.01
C PHE A 338 -31.10 -15.75 -59.09
N TYR A 339 -31.73 -15.14 -58.08
CA TYR A 339 -33.17 -14.92 -58.03
C TYR A 339 -33.64 -13.98 -59.15
N LEU A 340 -32.97 -12.84 -59.34
CA LEU A 340 -33.31 -11.86 -60.38
C LEU A 340 -33.15 -12.44 -61.80
N TYR A 341 -32.11 -13.25 -62.03
CA TYR A 341 -31.87 -13.92 -63.30
C TYR A 341 -33.01 -14.87 -63.68
N ASN A 342 -33.42 -15.73 -62.73
CA ASN A 342 -34.45 -16.74 -62.99
C ASN A 342 -35.86 -16.15 -63.07
N ARG A 343 -36.16 -15.10 -62.28
CA ARG A 343 -37.50 -14.49 -62.23
C ARG A 343 -37.80 -13.58 -63.41
N PHE A 344 -36.83 -12.81 -63.90
CA PHE A 344 -37.10 -11.73 -64.87
C PHE A 344 -36.61 -12.01 -66.29
N ILE A 345 -35.43 -12.61 -66.45
CA ILE A 345 -34.81 -12.74 -67.78
C ILE A 345 -35.39 -13.92 -68.58
N LEU A 346 -35.69 -15.04 -67.93
CA LEU A 346 -36.25 -16.24 -68.57
C LEU A 346 -37.67 -16.04 -69.14
N PRO A 347 -38.63 -15.40 -68.43
CA PRO A 347 -39.97 -15.16 -68.96
C PRO A 347 -39.97 -14.11 -70.09
N PHE A 348 -39.16 -13.06 -69.96
CA PHE A 348 -39.08 -11.98 -70.96
C PHE A 348 -38.65 -12.49 -72.35
N ILE A 349 -37.74 -13.47 -72.40
CA ILE A 349 -37.30 -14.10 -73.65
C ILE A 349 -38.41 -14.98 -74.26
N ARG A 350 -39.32 -15.52 -73.44
CA ARG A 350 -40.44 -16.36 -73.89
C ARG A 350 -41.54 -15.53 -74.53
N ASP A 351 -41.88 -14.40 -73.92
CA ASP A 351 -42.96 -13.51 -74.37
C ASP A 351 -42.58 -12.75 -75.65
N PHE A 352 -41.31 -12.34 -75.76
CA PHE A 352 -40.79 -11.67 -76.97
C PHE A 352 -40.78 -12.60 -78.19
N ARG A 353 -40.67 -13.92 -77.99
CA ARG A 353 -40.71 -14.94 -79.05
C ARG A 353 -42.13 -15.19 -79.57
N MET A 354 -43.14 -15.04 -78.70
CA MET A 354 -44.56 -15.13 -79.09
C MET A 354 -44.98 -13.93 -79.95
N LEU A 355 -44.51 -12.73 -79.61
CA LEU A 355 -44.84 -11.51 -80.36
C LEU A 355 -44.28 -11.49 -81.79
N ILE A 356 -43.12 -12.14 -82.01
CA ILE A 356 -42.50 -12.28 -83.34
C ILE A 356 -43.25 -13.30 -84.21
N ASN A 357 -43.88 -14.31 -83.61
CA ASN A 357 -44.67 -15.32 -84.34
C ASN A 357 -46.09 -14.86 -84.67
N TYR A 358 -46.64 -13.86 -83.97
CA TYR A 358 -47.99 -13.33 -84.22
C TYR A 358 -48.06 -12.32 -85.37
N LYS A 359 -46.92 -11.86 -85.90
CA LYS A 359 -46.82 -10.82 -86.94
C LYS A 359 -46.55 -11.37 -88.35
N LYS A 360 -46.77 -12.67 -88.58
CA LYS A 360 -46.35 -13.38 -89.82
C LYS A 360 -47.48 -14.05 -90.62
N GLU A 361 -48.75 -13.79 -90.31
CA GLU A 361 -49.89 -14.28 -91.11
C GLU A 361 -50.88 -13.15 -91.43
N ARG A 362 -50.60 -12.43 -92.54
CA ARG A 362 -51.52 -11.76 -93.51
C ARG A 362 -52.37 -10.54 -93.04
N GLU A 363 -52.41 -9.34 -93.66
CA GLU A 363 -52.38 -8.83 -95.07
C GLU A 363 -53.39 -9.58 -95.98
N ASP A 364 -54.49 -9.07 -96.55
CA ASP A 364 -54.91 -7.73 -97.02
C ASP A 364 -56.39 -7.90 -97.53
N ILE A 365 -57.36 -6.98 -97.29
CA ILE A 365 -57.83 -5.83 -98.11
C ILE A 365 -59.04 -6.07 -99.08
N LEU A 366 -59.94 -5.06 -99.13
CA LEU A 366 -60.98 -4.67 -100.14
C LEU A 366 -62.28 -5.51 -100.25
N SER A 367 -63.43 -5.04 -99.72
CA SER A 367 -64.40 -4.06 -100.27
C SER A 367 -65.28 -4.56 -101.42
N LEU A 368 -66.62 -4.53 -101.28
CA LEU A 368 -67.50 -3.60 -102.00
C LEU A 368 -68.97 -3.77 -101.57
N GLU A 369 -69.70 -2.66 -101.67
CA GLU A 369 -71.05 -2.38 -101.19
C GLU A 369 -72.22 -3.07 -101.94
N SER A 370 -73.30 -3.22 -101.15
CA SER A 370 -74.73 -2.96 -101.43
C SER A 370 -75.45 -3.64 -102.60
N VAL A 371 -76.68 -4.10 -102.31
CA VAL A 371 -77.90 -3.63 -103.00
C VAL A 371 -79.17 -4.18 -102.31
N LEU A 372 -80.06 -3.22 -102.00
CA LEU A 372 -81.52 -3.24 -101.80
C LEU A 372 -82.16 -4.28 -100.84
N GLU A 373 -82.72 -3.84 -99.70
CA GLU A 373 -84.01 -3.12 -99.61
C GLU A 373 -85.22 -3.99 -99.97
N VAL A 374 -85.55 -4.98 -99.12
CA VAL A 374 -86.94 -5.30 -98.71
C VAL A 374 -86.88 -6.08 -97.40
N LYS A 375 -86.99 -5.41 -96.24
CA LYS A 375 -87.82 -5.84 -95.08
C LYS A 375 -87.65 -4.92 -93.87
N TYR A 376 -87.74 -3.61 -94.14
CA TYR A 376 -87.95 -2.56 -93.13
C TYR A 376 -89.38 -2.59 -92.56
N LYS A 377 -89.87 -3.78 -92.17
CA LYS A 377 -91.23 -3.93 -91.62
C LYS A 377 -91.36 -4.89 -90.42
N SER A 378 -90.26 -5.31 -89.80
CA SER A 378 -90.31 -6.15 -88.58
C SER A 378 -89.27 -5.79 -87.50
N PHE A 379 -88.70 -4.58 -87.55
CA PHE A 379 -87.62 -4.16 -86.62
C PHE A 379 -88.13 -3.49 -85.33
N ILE A 380 -89.39 -3.05 -85.27
CA ILE A 380 -89.90 -2.26 -84.13
C ILE A 380 -90.48 -3.12 -82.98
N PHE A 381 -90.84 -4.40 -83.21
CA PHE A 381 -91.33 -5.28 -82.11
C PHE A 381 -90.24 -6.13 -81.45
N SER A 382 -89.10 -6.37 -82.11
CA SER A 382 -87.96 -7.12 -81.53
C SER A 382 -87.10 -6.26 -80.59
N TYR A 383 -87.01 -4.95 -80.86
CA TYR A 383 -86.21 -4.02 -80.05
C TYR A 383 -86.81 -3.76 -78.66
N ILE A 384 -88.14 -3.75 -78.52
CA ILE A 384 -88.81 -3.48 -77.23
C ILE A 384 -88.79 -4.72 -76.30
N SER A 385 -88.81 -5.93 -76.85
CA SER A 385 -88.70 -7.16 -76.03
C SER A 385 -87.27 -7.44 -75.58
N ALA A 386 -86.27 -7.17 -76.42
CA ALA A 386 -84.85 -7.31 -76.06
C ALA A 386 -84.42 -6.31 -74.96
N GLU A 387 -85.00 -5.11 -74.93
CA GLU A 387 -84.63 -4.10 -73.94
C GLU A 387 -85.28 -4.32 -72.56
N PHE A 388 -86.43 -5.01 -72.50
CA PHE A 388 -87.02 -5.48 -71.24
C PHE A 388 -86.29 -6.69 -70.65
N ASP A 389 -85.80 -7.64 -71.47
CA ASP A 389 -84.93 -8.74 -71.01
C ASP A 389 -83.52 -8.24 -70.61
N SER A 390 -83.01 -7.21 -71.27
CA SER A 390 -81.78 -6.46 -70.90
C SER A 390 -81.94 -5.74 -69.56
N LEU A 391 -83.12 -5.19 -69.26
CA LEU A 391 -83.42 -4.59 -67.95
C LEU A 391 -83.58 -5.64 -66.84
N PHE A 392 -84.30 -6.74 -67.07
CA PHE A 392 -84.46 -7.80 -66.05
C PHE A 392 -83.14 -8.53 -65.75
N SER A 393 -82.29 -8.76 -66.76
CA SER A 393 -80.94 -9.32 -66.58
C SER A 393 -79.98 -8.36 -65.89
N LYS A 394 -80.09 -7.04 -66.13
CA LYS A 394 -79.35 -6.01 -65.36
C LYS A 394 -79.84 -5.91 -63.92
N THR A 395 -81.15 -5.98 -63.65
CA THR A 395 -81.67 -5.91 -62.27
C THR A 395 -81.34 -7.19 -61.49
N THR A 396 -81.40 -8.37 -62.10
CA THR A 396 -80.95 -9.63 -61.46
C THR A 396 -79.44 -9.69 -61.28
N ASN A 397 -78.63 -9.16 -62.20
CA ASN A 397 -77.19 -9.02 -62.00
C ASN A 397 -76.86 -8.02 -60.90
N VAL A 398 -77.53 -6.86 -60.83
CA VAL A 398 -77.35 -5.90 -59.73
C VAL A 398 -77.72 -6.53 -58.39
N ASN A 399 -78.79 -7.33 -58.33
CA ASN A 399 -79.20 -7.99 -57.09
C ASN A 399 -78.23 -9.11 -56.67
N ASN A 400 -77.69 -9.87 -57.63
CA ASN A 400 -76.64 -10.87 -57.38
C ASN A 400 -75.31 -10.21 -57.01
N SER A 401 -74.97 -9.06 -57.60
CA SER A 401 -73.81 -8.25 -57.21
C SER A 401 -73.98 -7.66 -55.81
N ILE A 402 -75.18 -7.20 -55.42
CA ILE A 402 -75.46 -6.75 -54.06
C ILE A 402 -75.34 -7.91 -53.07
N LYS A 403 -75.85 -9.11 -53.39
CA LYS A 403 -75.63 -10.33 -52.59
C LYS A 403 -74.15 -10.67 -52.44
N ALA A 404 -73.39 -10.59 -53.54
CA ALA A 404 -71.95 -10.81 -53.52
C ALA A 404 -71.25 -9.75 -52.66
N TYR A 405 -71.61 -8.47 -52.77
CA TYR A 405 -71.07 -7.39 -51.95
C TYR A 405 -71.43 -7.53 -50.47
N VAL A 406 -72.65 -7.95 -50.14
CA VAL A 406 -73.07 -8.22 -48.74
C VAL A 406 -72.34 -9.43 -48.18
N GLN A 407 -72.11 -10.48 -48.97
CA GLN A 407 -71.28 -11.62 -48.56
C GLN A 407 -69.80 -11.25 -48.41
N GLU A 408 -69.27 -10.42 -49.30
CA GLU A 408 -67.90 -9.94 -49.25
C GLU A 408 -67.70 -8.97 -48.08
N LEU A 409 -68.67 -8.10 -47.79
CA LEU A 409 -68.71 -7.28 -46.58
C LEU A 409 -68.80 -8.13 -45.31
N ARG A 410 -69.62 -9.19 -45.29
CA ARG A 410 -69.66 -10.14 -44.16
C ARG A 410 -68.31 -10.83 -43.96
N LYS A 411 -67.64 -11.23 -45.05
CA LYS A 411 -66.32 -11.84 -45.00
C LYS A 411 -65.28 -10.84 -44.48
N CYS A 412 -65.26 -9.62 -44.99
CA CYS A 412 -64.41 -8.54 -44.48
C CYS A 412 -64.69 -8.22 -43.00
N LEU A 413 -65.94 -8.13 -42.58
CA LEU A 413 -66.29 -7.88 -41.18
C LEU A 413 -65.89 -9.04 -40.26
N ALA A 414 -65.96 -10.29 -40.73
CA ALA A 414 -65.46 -11.46 -40.01
C ALA A 414 -63.92 -11.49 -39.91
N GLU A 415 -63.22 -11.08 -40.98
CA GLU A 415 -61.76 -10.97 -41.00
C GLU A 415 -61.24 -9.78 -40.16
N ILE A 416 -62.02 -8.70 -40.02
CA ILE A 416 -61.69 -7.51 -39.20
C ILE A 416 -62.07 -7.70 -37.72
N SER A 417 -62.92 -8.67 -37.39
CA SER A 417 -63.37 -8.89 -36.01
C SER A 417 -62.20 -9.32 -35.11
N ILE A 418 -61.73 -8.39 -34.27
CA ILE A 418 -60.66 -8.66 -33.29
C ILE A 418 -61.21 -9.64 -32.23
N PRO A 419 -60.57 -10.81 -32.00
CA PRO A 419 -61.03 -11.76 -30.99
C PRO A 419 -61.05 -11.13 -29.59
N ALA A 420 -62.15 -11.33 -28.83
CA ALA A 420 -62.27 -10.81 -27.46
C ALA A 420 -61.09 -11.23 -26.57
N GLU A 421 -60.62 -12.47 -26.76
CA GLU A 421 -59.46 -13.04 -26.07
C GLU A 421 -58.17 -12.22 -26.27
N SER A 422 -57.99 -11.57 -27.43
CA SER A 422 -56.83 -10.72 -27.71
C SER A 422 -56.87 -9.40 -26.93
N ILE A 423 -58.06 -8.83 -26.75
CA ILE A 423 -58.26 -7.59 -25.97
C ILE A 423 -58.11 -7.87 -24.46
N ASP A 424 -58.61 -9.02 -23.98
CA ASP A 424 -58.43 -9.45 -22.59
C ASP A 424 -56.96 -9.73 -22.27
N LYS A 425 -56.24 -10.37 -23.22
CA LYS A 425 -54.78 -10.54 -23.13
C LYS A 425 -54.05 -9.19 -23.06
N MET A 426 -54.47 -8.19 -23.83
CA MET A 426 -53.91 -6.83 -23.75
C MET A 426 -54.18 -6.15 -22.40
N HIS A 427 -55.40 -6.24 -21.84
CA HIS A 427 -55.72 -5.69 -20.51
C HIS A 427 -54.90 -6.36 -19.40
N ASN A 428 -54.82 -7.68 -19.42
CA ASN A 428 -54.02 -8.43 -18.45
C ASN A 428 -52.54 -8.08 -18.56
N SER A 429 -52.04 -7.89 -19.78
CA SER A 429 -50.65 -7.44 -20.03
C SER A 429 -50.42 -6.04 -19.46
N LEU A 430 -51.34 -5.09 -19.67
CA LEU A 430 -51.27 -3.74 -19.14
C LEU A 430 -51.24 -3.73 -17.59
N ALA A 431 -52.12 -4.50 -16.96
CA ALA A 431 -52.15 -4.65 -15.51
C ALA A 431 -50.87 -5.29 -14.94
N THR A 432 -50.24 -6.21 -15.67
CA THR A 432 -48.92 -6.72 -15.29
C THR A 432 -47.81 -5.69 -15.43
N TYR A 433 -47.86 -4.82 -16.46
CA TYR A 433 -46.91 -3.73 -16.62
C TYR A 433 -47.03 -2.67 -15.49
N ASP A 434 -48.26 -2.30 -15.09
CA ASP A 434 -48.50 -1.37 -13.97
C ASP A 434 -47.89 -1.92 -12.66
N ARG A 435 -48.16 -3.19 -12.35
CA ARG A 435 -47.57 -3.86 -11.17
C ARG A 435 -46.05 -3.92 -11.23
N MET A 436 -45.49 -4.07 -12.43
CA MET A 436 -44.04 -4.08 -12.65
C MET A 436 -43.44 -2.69 -12.39
N GLY A 437 -44.11 -1.62 -12.83
CA GLY A 437 -43.74 -0.23 -12.53
C GLY A 437 -43.71 0.08 -11.03
N ASP A 438 -44.74 -0.33 -10.29
CA ASP A 438 -44.79 -0.17 -8.82
C ASP A 438 -43.67 -0.94 -8.12
N ALA A 439 -43.38 -2.16 -8.56
CA ALA A 439 -42.29 -2.97 -8.03
C ALA A 439 -40.93 -2.32 -8.29
N PHE A 440 -40.72 -1.75 -9.48
CA PHE A 440 -39.51 -1.00 -9.82
C PHE A 440 -39.34 0.26 -8.98
N SER A 441 -40.40 1.03 -8.75
CA SER A 441 -40.32 2.22 -7.88
C SER A 441 -39.95 1.87 -6.44
N LYS A 442 -40.50 0.76 -5.90
CA LYS A 442 -40.09 0.24 -4.58
C LYS A 442 -38.64 -0.23 -4.57
N PHE A 443 -38.19 -0.90 -5.64
CA PHE A 443 -36.81 -1.35 -5.80
C PHE A 443 -35.83 -0.18 -5.83
N GLU A 444 -36.10 0.87 -6.61
CA GLU A 444 -35.32 2.11 -6.69
C GLU A 444 -35.16 2.76 -5.31
N LYS A 445 -36.26 2.94 -4.57
CA LYS A 445 -36.23 3.47 -3.20
C LYS A 445 -35.38 2.62 -2.26
N SER A 446 -35.44 1.29 -2.38
CA SER A 446 -34.60 0.39 -1.60
C SER A 446 -33.11 0.56 -1.92
N ILE A 447 -32.74 0.72 -3.20
CA ILE A 447 -31.35 0.96 -3.61
C ILE A 447 -30.83 2.29 -3.03
N ILE A 448 -31.64 3.36 -3.10
CA ILE A 448 -31.30 4.67 -2.54
C ILE A 448 -31.08 4.59 -1.02
N ASN A 449 -31.94 3.85 -0.30
CA ASN A 449 -31.78 3.67 1.14
C ASN A 449 -30.51 2.87 1.49
N ILE A 450 -30.23 1.78 0.76
CA ILE A 450 -28.99 1.00 0.95
C ILE A 450 -27.75 1.87 0.72
N LEU A 451 -27.75 2.73 -0.31
CA LEU A 451 -26.66 3.67 -0.56
C LEU A 451 -26.43 4.63 0.62
N LYS A 452 -27.50 5.16 1.21
CA LYS A 452 -27.42 6.02 2.41
C LYS A 452 -26.89 5.26 3.62
N ASP A 453 -27.33 4.03 3.84
CA ASP A 453 -26.85 3.19 4.95
C ASP A 453 -25.35 2.89 4.78
N PHE A 454 -24.89 2.61 3.57
CA PHE A 454 -23.45 2.48 3.27
C PHE A 454 -22.68 3.77 3.59
N GLU A 455 -23.18 4.92 3.15
CA GLU A 455 -22.54 6.21 3.42
C GLU A 455 -22.42 6.49 4.94
N SER A 456 -23.44 6.11 5.71
CA SER A 456 -23.46 6.25 7.18
C SER A 456 -22.39 5.40 7.89
N ILE A 457 -22.02 4.26 7.30
CA ILE A 457 -21.04 3.32 7.86
C ILE A 457 -19.59 3.73 7.50
N SER A 458 -19.41 4.50 6.42
CA SER A 458 -18.10 4.98 5.96
C SER A 458 -17.37 5.83 7.00
N ASN A 459 -18.07 6.77 7.63
CA ASN A 459 -17.48 7.71 8.59
C ASN A 459 -16.95 6.99 9.85
N PRO A 460 -17.74 6.14 10.54
CA PRO A 460 -17.26 5.34 11.66
C PRO A 460 -16.08 4.44 11.30
N ILE A 461 -16.06 3.81 10.12
CA ILE A 461 -14.93 2.96 9.70
C ILE A 461 -13.66 3.79 9.51
N SER A 462 -13.76 4.97 8.87
CA SER A 462 -12.64 5.88 8.67
C SER A 462 -12.08 6.36 10.02
N GLU A 463 -12.96 6.74 10.95
CA GLU A 463 -12.59 7.15 12.30
C GLU A 463 -11.94 5.99 13.09
N HIS A 464 -12.51 4.78 13.01
CA HIS A 464 -11.95 3.60 13.66
C HIS A 464 -10.57 3.23 13.11
N SER A 465 -10.38 3.35 11.78
CA SER A 465 -9.08 3.16 11.14
C SER A 465 -8.04 4.17 11.64
N LYS A 466 -8.44 5.43 11.85
CA LYS A 466 -7.56 6.47 12.40
C LYS A 466 -7.20 6.17 13.86
N ASN A 467 -8.18 5.77 14.68
CA ASN A 467 -7.95 5.41 16.07
C ASN A 467 -7.04 4.18 16.20
N ILE A 468 -7.20 3.16 15.36
CA ILE A 468 -6.29 2.00 15.32
C ILE A 468 -4.88 2.40 14.93
N LEU A 469 -4.72 3.36 14.00
CA LEU A 469 -3.41 3.86 13.63
C LEU A 469 -2.74 4.59 14.81
N ASP A 470 -3.47 5.44 15.53
CA ASP A 470 -2.97 6.13 16.73
C ASP A 470 -2.64 5.16 17.87
N ILE A 471 -3.46 4.12 18.06
CA ILE A 471 -3.16 3.05 19.02
C ILE A 471 -1.88 2.31 18.60
N ALA A 472 -1.70 2.01 17.31
CA ALA A 472 -0.51 1.32 16.82
C ALA A 472 0.77 2.15 16.97
N THR A 473 0.72 3.46 16.72
CA THR A 473 1.88 4.35 16.93
C THR A 473 2.24 4.46 18.40
N ARG A 474 1.25 4.65 19.28
CA ARG A 474 1.45 4.59 20.74
C ARG A 474 2.01 3.24 21.18
N PHE A 475 1.64 2.16 20.48
CA PHE A 475 2.16 0.84 20.80
C PHE A 475 3.66 0.69 20.46
N GLU A 476 4.08 1.23 19.32
CA GLU A 476 5.50 1.29 18.94
C GLU A 476 6.31 2.19 19.89
N GLU A 477 5.77 3.33 20.32
CA GLU A 477 6.44 4.23 21.27
C GLU A 477 6.70 3.56 22.62
N ASN A 478 5.68 2.93 23.19
CA ASN A 478 5.79 2.19 24.45
C ASN A 478 6.72 0.97 24.33
N ALA A 479 6.81 0.32 23.16
CA ALA A 479 7.80 -0.74 22.93
C ALA A 479 9.24 -0.23 23.11
N ASN A 480 9.53 0.99 22.61
CA ASN A 480 10.83 1.62 22.82
C ASN A 480 11.09 1.97 24.30
N VAL A 481 10.04 2.37 25.04
CA VAL A 481 10.15 2.61 26.49
C VAL A 481 10.56 1.33 27.23
N PHE A 482 10.02 0.17 26.86
CA PHE A 482 10.45 -1.12 27.45
C PHE A 482 11.92 -1.42 27.22
N TYR A 483 12.45 -1.17 26.02
CA TYR A 483 13.88 -1.33 25.77
C TYR A 483 14.73 -0.41 26.65
N GLY A 484 14.27 0.82 26.90
CA GLY A 484 14.91 1.74 27.84
C GLY A 484 14.89 1.22 29.28
N ILE A 485 13.75 0.66 29.71
CA ILE A 485 13.59 0.07 31.05
C ILE A 485 14.50 -1.15 31.22
N ASP A 486 14.54 -2.08 30.26
CA ASP A 486 15.41 -3.27 30.31
C ASP A 486 16.88 -2.88 30.48
N LYS A 487 17.34 -1.87 29.71
CA LYS A 487 18.72 -1.35 29.83
C LYS A 487 18.97 -0.70 31.19
N ASN A 488 18.01 0.08 31.70
CA ASN A 488 18.13 0.71 33.01
C ASN A 488 18.17 -0.33 34.14
N LEU A 489 17.39 -1.41 34.04
CA LEU A 489 17.43 -2.52 34.99
C LEU A 489 18.79 -3.24 34.98
N GLU A 490 19.39 -3.44 33.80
CA GLU A 490 20.72 -4.02 33.70
C GLU A 490 21.77 -3.14 34.40
N VAL A 491 21.74 -1.83 34.15
CA VAL A 491 22.62 -0.87 34.81
C VAL A 491 22.38 -0.87 36.32
N PHE A 492 21.12 -0.87 36.75
CA PHE A 492 20.76 -0.89 38.17
C PHE A 492 21.24 -2.17 38.85
N SER A 493 21.09 -3.33 38.20
CA SER A 493 21.60 -4.61 38.70
C SER A 493 23.13 -4.59 38.86
N LYS A 494 23.86 -3.97 37.93
CA LYS A 494 25.32 -3.81 38.03
C LYS A 494 25.72 -2.90 39.20
N VAL A 495 25.02 -1.78 39.38
CA VAL A 495 25.26 -0.86 40.51
C VAL A 495 24.99 -1.57 41.84
N VAL A 496 23.89 -2.33 41.94
CA VAL A 496 23.55 -3.08 43.15
C VAL A 496 24.58 -4.17 43.45
N ALA A 497 25.06 -4.89 42.44
CA ALA A 497 26.14 -5.87 42.61
C ALA A 497 27.45 -5.22 43.10
N SER A 498 27.84 -4.09 42.50
CA SER A 498 29.02 -3.33 42.90
C SER A 498 28.91 -2.79 44.33
N ASN A 499 27.74 -2.28 44.72
CA ASN A 499 27.49 -1.81 46.08
C ASN A 499 27.54 -2.95 47.10
N SER A 500 27.05 -4.14 46.75
CA SER A 500 27.13 -5.32 47.62
C SER A 500 28.60 -5.68 47.90
N ALA A 501 29.44 -5.72 46.85
CA ALA A 501 30.85 -6.00 47.01
C ALA A 501 31.58 -4.95 47.87
N SER A 502 31.23 -3.66 47.71
CA SER A 502 31.77 -2.59 48.54
C SER A 502 31.34 -2.71 50.01
N ILE A 503 30.09 -3.07 50.29
CA ILE A 503 29.60 -3.29 51.66
C ILE A 503 30.34 -4.47 52.31
N ASP A 504 30.57 -5.55 51.56
CA ASP A 504 31.31 -6.72 52.06
C ASP A 504 32.78 -6.36 52.36
N ASP A 505 33.44 -5.57 51.49
CA ASP A 505 34.81 -5.08 51.74
C ASP A 505 34.89 -4.22 53.00
N VAL A 506 33.94 -3.28 53.17
CA VAL A 506 33.88 -2.43 54.37
C VAL A 506 33.62 -3.28 55.62
N LYS A 507 32.74 -4.28 55.54
CA LYS A 507 32.46 -5.20 56.66
C LYS A 507 33.72 -5.97 57.07
N ASN A 508 34.52 -6.43 56.11
CA ASN A 508 35.78 -7.11 56.40
C ASN A 508 36.78 -6.17 57.09
N LYS A 509 36.89 -4.91 56.64
CA LYS A 509 37.75 -3.90 57.28
C LYS A 509 37.31 -3.57 58.70
N VAL A 510 35.99 -3.57 58.98
CA VAL A 510 35.47 -3.39 60.35
C VAL A 510 35.86 -4.56 61.25
N VAL A 511 35.83 -5.80 60.75
CA VAL A 511 36.32 -6.97 61.52
C VAL A 511 37.81 -6.84 61.83
N GLU A 512 38.62 -6.39 60.86
CA GLU A 512 40.06 -6.16 61.07
C GLU A 512 40.32 -5.05 62.11
N LEU A 513 39.60 -3.93 62.01
CA LEU A 513 39.70 -2.82 62.96
C LEU A 513 39.32 -3.24 64.39
N ASN A 514 38.31 -4.09 64.56
CA ASN A 514 37.95 -4.65 65.86
C ASN A 514 39.16 -5.35 66.52
N SER A 515 39.88 -6.18 65.76
CA SER A 515 41.08 -6.86 66.25
C SER A 515 42.21 -5.89 66.59
N ILE A 516 42.34 -4.79 65.84
CA ILE A 516 43.31 -3.73 66.13
C ILE A 516 42.99 -3.04 67.46
N PHE A 517 41.72 -2.70 67.72
CA PHE A 517 41.30 -2.09 69.00
C PHE A 517 41.54 -3.01 70.20
N GLU A 518 41.25 -4.30 70.07
CA GLU A 518 41.56 -5.28 71.12
C GLU A 518 43.06 -5.29 71.46
N ASN A 519 43.93 -5.27 70.43
CA ASN A 519 45.37 -5.22 70.62
C ASN A 519 45.85 -3.89 71.22
N ILE A 520 45.27 -2.75 70.81
CA ILE A 520 45.59 -1.43 71.39
C ILE A 520 45.25 -1.41 72.88
N ASN A 521 44.05 -1.87 73.27
CA ASN A 521 43.61 -1.92 74.65
C ASN A 521 44.50 -2.82 75.52
N LYS A 522 44.92 -3.97 74.97
CA LYS A 522 45.87 -4.86 75.63
C LYS A 522 47.23 -4.17 75.86
N ASN A 523 47.80 -3.58 74.81
CA ASN A 523 49.10 -2.89 74.90
C ASN A 523 49.05 -1.72 75.89
N PHE A 524 47.94 -0.97 75.94
CA PHE A 524 47.75 0.11 76.91
C PHE A 524 47.68 -0.38 78.35
N SER A 525 46.97 -1.49 78.58
CA SER A 525 46.88 -2.13 79.90
C SER A 525 48.26 -2.60 80.37
N GLU A 526 49.05 -3.20 79.48
CA GLU A 526 50.43 -3.61 79.76
C GLU A 526 51.33 -2.40 80.04
N LEU A 527 51.23 -1.33 79.26
CA LEU A 527 51.99 -0.08 79.48
C LEU A 527 51.67 0.55 80.83
N LEU A 528 50.39 0.68 81.20
CA LEU A 528 49.95 1.14 82.51
C LEU A 528 50.56 0.30 83.65
N SER A 529 50.54 -1.02 83.51
CA SER A 529 51.14 -1.92 84.48
C SER A 529 52.65 -1.70 84.60
N GLN A 530 53.37 -1.54 83.48
CA GLN A 530 54.81 -1.26 83.50
C GLN A 530 55.15 0.08 84.13
N THR A 531 54.39 1.14 83.82
CA THR A 531 54.59 2.47 84.41
C THR A 531 54.37 2.45 85.92
N ASN A 532 53.35 1.73 86.40
CA ASN A 532 53.11 1.52 87.83
C ASN A 532 54.25 0.77 88.53
N ASN A 533 54.81 -0.25 87.87
CA ASN A 533 55.97 -0.98 88.36
C ASN A 533 57.21 -0.08 88.44
N LEU A 534 57.48 0.75 87.43
CA LEU A 534 58.56 1.74 87.43
C LEU A 534 58.40 2.77 88.53
N GLN A 535 57.18 3.25 88.77
CA GLN A 535 56.90 4.19 89.84
C GLN A 535 57.15 3.58 91.23
N SER A 536 56.84 2.29 91.40
CA SER A 536 57.11 1.55 92.63
C SER A 536 58.61 1.32 92.84
N ALA A 537 59.34 0.93 91.78
CA ALA A 537 60.79 0.79 91.82
C ALA A 537 61.48 2.12 92.14
N ASN A 538 61.05 3.22 91.52
CA ASN A 538 61.61 4.55 91.76
C ASN A 538 61.35 5.05 93.20
N LYS A 539 60.18 4.74 93.80
CA LYS A 539 59.94 5.01 95.23
C LYS A 539 60.95 4.28 96.11
N LEU A 540 61.27 3.03 95.77
CA LEU A 540 62.28 2.23 96.46
C LEU A 540 63.68 2.85 96.33
N LEU A 541 64.04 3.37 95.15
CA LEU A 541 65.31 4.08 94.94
C LEU A 541 65.42 5.35 95.80
N VAL A 542 64.34 6.13 95.93
CA VAL A 542 64.31 7.30 96.84
C VAL A 542 64.57 6.87 98.29
N LEU A 543 63.96 5.77 98.74
CA LEU A 543 64.17 5.24 100.08
C LEU A 543 65.61 4.76 100.30
N ILE A 544 66.16 4.01 99.33
CA ILE A 544 67.55 3.51 99.38
C ILE A 544 68.54 4.67 99.38
N SER A 545 68.33 5.69 98.53
CA SER A 545 69.14 6.91 98.51
C SER A 545 69.11 7.63 99.87
N ALA A 546 67.93 7.82 100.46
CA ALA A 546 67.79 8.45 101.77
C ALA A 546 68.49 7.64 102.87
N GLN A 547 68.31 6.32 102.88
CA GLN A 547 68.96 5.41 103.82
C GLN A 547 70.48 5.41 103.65
N THR A 548 70.97 5.38 102.41
CA THR A 548 72.42 5.42 102.10
C THR A 548 73.03 6.75 102.51
N ASN A 549 72.33 7.87 102.29
CA ASN A 549 72.75 9.20 102.74
C ASN A 549 72.87 9.25 104.28
N MET A 550 71.91 8.67 105.00
CA MET A 550 71.94 8.55 106.47
C MET A 550 73.12 7.68 106.95
N LEU A 551 73.35 6.53 106.31
CA LEU A 551 74.48 5.66 106.63
C LEU A 551 75.83 6.33 106.35
N ALA A 552 75.97 7.00 105.21
CA ALA A 552 77.17 7.73 104.83
C ALA A 552 77.44 8.93 105.77
N MET A 553 76.38 9.61 106.22
CA MET A 553 76.48 10.65 107.23
C MET A 553 76.96 10.10 108.58
N ASN A 554 76.41 8.98 109.03
CA ASN A 554 76.87 8.31 110.25
C ASN A 554 78.34 7.86 110.13
N ALA A 555 78.74 7.33 108.96
CA ALA A 555 80.12 6.95 108.69
C ALA A 555 81.08 8.15 108.64
N ALA A 556 80.66 9.29 108.07
CA ALA A 556 81.43 10.52 108.05
C ALA A 556 81.63 11.09 109.47
N ILE A 557 80.60 11.02 110.32
CA ILE A 557 80.68 11.40 111.74
C ILE A 557 81.70 10.51 112.49
N GLU A 558 81.63 9.20 112.31
CA GLU A 558 82.55 8.27 112.99
C GLU A 558 83.99 8.39 112.46
N ALA A 559 84.16 8.64 111.16
CA ALA A 559 85.47 8.93 110.56
C ALA A 559 86.08 10.24 111.10
N ALA A 560 85.28 11.27 111.34
CA ALA A 560 85.71 12.51 112.00
C ALA A 560 86.11 12.27 113.47
N LYS A 561 85.39 11.37 114.16
CA LYS A 561 85.65 10.99 115.57
C LYS A 561 86.93 10.19 115.75
N ALA A 562 87.34 9.40 114.75
CA ALA A 562 88.59 8.63 114.74
C ALA A 562 89.85 9.49 114.47
N GLY A 563 89.72 10.79 114.22
CA GLY A 563 90.85 11.70 114.02
C GLY A 563 91.72 11.35 112.81
N ASP A 564 93.05 11.32 112.98
CA ASP A 564 93.99 11.05 111.89
C ASP A 564 93.85 9.65 111.29
N ALA A 565 93.41 8.65 112.07
CA ALA A 565 93.19 7.28 111.59
C ALA A 565 91.96 7.15 110.67
N GLY A 566 91.01 8.11 110.74
CA GLY A 566 89.76 8.09 109.97
C GLY A 566 89.77 8.90 108.67
N LYS A 567 90.86 9.64 108.36
CA LYS A 567 90.92 10.56 107.21
C LYS A 567 90.59 9.92 105.86
N SER A 568 91.09 8.71 105.59
CA SER A 568 90.80 7.98 104.34
C SER A 568 89.34 7.50 104.29
N PHE A 569 88.78 7.07 105.42
CA PHE A 569 87.37 6.69 105.54
C PHE A 569 86.42 7.88 105.39
N ALA A 570 86.79 9.07 105.88
CA ALA A 570 85.98 10.29 105.77
C ALA A 570 85.77 10.70 104.30
N VAL A 571 86.80 10.56 103.45
CA VAL A 571 86.70 10.85 102.01
C VAL A 571 85.73 9.89 101.33
N VAL A 572 85.81 8.59 101.63
CA VAL A 572 84.88 7.58 101.09
C VAL A 572 83.45 7.83 101.55
N ALA A 573 83.26 8.15 102.83
CA ALA A 573 81.93 8.45 103.38
C ALA A 573 81.31 9.70 102.74
N GLU A 574 82.07 10.76 102.50
CA GLU A 574 81.57 11.96 101.82
C GLU A 574 81.24 11.70 100.35
N GLU A 575 82.01 10.87 99.63
CA GLU A 575 81.67 10.49 98.25
C GLU A 575 80.43 9.59 98.19
N ILE A 576 80.25 8.64 99.11
CA ILE A 576 79.00 7.86 99.20
C ILE A 576 77.82 8.78 99.53
N ARG A 577 78.00 9.78 100.40
CA ARG A 577 76.97 10.76 100.75
C ARG A 577 76.56 11.59 99.52
N LYS A 578 77.52 12.11 98.76
CA LYS A 578 77.26 12.83 97.51
C LYS A 578 76.55 11.95 96.49
N LEU A 579 76.98 10.69 96.34
CA LEU A 579 76.34 9.74 95.42
C LEU A 579 74.89 9.45 95.82
N ALA A 580 74.62 9.31 97.13
CA ALA A 580 73.29 9.11 97.66
C ALA A 580 72.39 10.34 97.42
N ILE A 581 72.85 11.56 97.72
CA ILE A 581 72.11 12.81 97.45
C ILE A 581 71.79 12.95 95.96
N ASN A 582 72.78 12.70 95.09
CA ASN A 582 72.58 12.77 93.65
C ASN A 582 71.59 11.70 93.16
N SER A 583 71.68 10.48 93.69
CA SER A 583 70.71 9.40 93.38
C SER A 583 69.28 9.76 93.77
N GLY A 584 69.10 10.46 94.90
CA GLY A 584 67.81 10.97 95.34
C GLY A 584 67.26 12.03 94.40
N LYS A 585 68.11 12.96 93.95
CA LYS A 585 67.76 13.98 92.94
C LYS A 585 67.37 13.34 91.60
N TYR A 586 68.15 12.38 91.10
CA TYR A 586 67.80 11.67 89.86
C TYR A 586 66.48 10.90 90.00
N SER A 587 66.23 10.26 91.15
CA SER A 587 64.97 9.57 91.42
C SER A 587 63.78 10.55 91.47
N THR A 588 63.96 11.78 91.97
CA THR A 588 62.91 12.81 91.89
C THR A 588 62.63 13.25 90.46
N THR A 589 63.66 13.40 89.62
CA THR A 589 63.46 13.69 88.18
C THR A 589 62.69 12.56 87.50
N ILE A 590 63.08 11.29 87.72
CA ILE A 590 62.37 10.12 87.18
C ILE A 590 60.90 10.09 87.64
N LYS A 591 60.62 10.51 88.88
CA LYS A 591 59.24 10.58 89.40
C LYS A 591 58.39 11.58 88.60
N ASP A 592 58.94 12.73 88.25
CA ASP A 592 58.22 13.75 87.50
C ASP A 592 58.07 13.34 86.02
N GLU A 593 59.07 12.67 85.44
CA GLU A 593 58.95 12.05 84.11
C GLU A 593 57.86 10.96 84.07
N LEU A 594 57.81 10.08 85.07
CA LEU A 594 56.76 9.05 85.17
C LEU A 594 55.36 9.65 85.35
N LYS A 595 55.23 10.80 86.02
CA LYS A 595 53.96 11.54 86.08
C LYS A 595 53.56 12.08 84.71
N MET A 596 54.49 12.63 83.94
CA MET A 596 54.22 13.05 82.57
C MET A 596 53.76 11.87 81.71
N VAL A 597 54.43 10.72 81.82
CA VAL A 597 54.04 9.49 81.12
C VAL A 597 52.61 9.07 81.50
N ASN A 598 52.25 9.09 82.79
CA ASN A 598 50.88 8.78 83.22
C ASN A 598 49.83 9.75 82.66
N ASN A 599 50.15 11.05 82.59
CA ASN A 599 49.25 12.02 81.97
C ASN A 599 49.06 11.74 80.48
N ILE A 600 50.14 11.43 79.75
CA ILE A 600 50.08 11.05 78.33
C ILE A 600 49.22 9.79 78.16
N ILE A 601 49.41 8.77 78.99
CA ILE A 601 48.61 7.55 78.96
C ILE A 601 47.12 7.85 79.19
N SER A 602 46.78 8.71 80.14
CA SER A 602 45.39 9.11 80.40
C SER A 602 44.75 9.84 79.22
N VAL A 603 45.50 10.71 78.53
CA VAL A 603 45.00 11.41 77.34
C VAL A 603 44.74 10.41 76.22
N ILE A 604 45.70 9.52 75.93
CA ILE A 604 45.53 8.53 74.86
C ILE A 604 44.38 7.55 75.17
N SER A 605 44.20 7.15 76.43
CA SER A 605 43.05 6.31 76.83
C SER A 605 41.72 6.98 76.50
N SER A 606 41.59 8.29 76.79
CA SER A 606 40.38 9.04 76.46
C SER A 606 40.17 9.18 74.96
N GLU A 607 41.25 9.33 74.17
CA GLU A 607 41.18 9.38 72.71
C GLU A 607 40.76 8.02 72.14
N ILE A 608 41.29 6.91 72.66
CA ILE A 608 40.90 5.54 72.25
C ILE A 608 39.41 5.30 72.54
N ASP A 609 38.91 5.68 73.72
CA ASP A 609 37.49 5.52 74.06
C ASP A 609 36.57 6.29 73.10
N ALA A 610 36.98 7.50 72.71
CA ALA A 610 36.24 8.31 71.74
C ALA A 610 36.22 7.63 70.35
N ILE A 611 37.38 7.18 69.86
CA ILE A 611 37.48 6.50 68.56
C ILE A 611 36.70 5.17 68.60
N TYR A 612 36.72 4.43 69.71
CA TYR A 612 35.97 3.18 69.85
C TYR A 612 34.46 3.40 69.78
N LYS A 613 33.97 4.52 70.34
CA LYS A 613 32.56 4.90 70.23
C LYS A 613 32.18 5.22 68.78
N ASP A 614 32.98 6.03 68.08
CA ASP A 614 32.76 6.33 66.66
C ASP A 614 32.78 5.06 65.80
N PHE A 615 33.62 4.10 66.17
CA PHE A 615 33.71 2.80 65.51
C PHE A 615 32.45 1.94 65.69
N ILE A 616 31.84 1.91 66.88
CA ILE A 616 30.54 1.24 67.09
C ILE A 616 29.47 1.87 66.20
N ASP A 617 29.42 3.20 66.11
CA ASP A 617 28.47 3.90 65.25
C ASP A 617 28.68 3.55 63.76
N ILE A 618 29.93 3.42 63.31
CA ILE A 618 30.26 2.95 61.95
C ILE A 618 29.76 1.51 61.73
N GLN A 619 29.97 0.61 62.69
CA GLN A 619 29.54 -0.78 62.60
C GLN A 619 28.02 -0.91 62.49
N ASP A 620 27.27 -0.13 63.28
CA ASP A 620 25.81 -0.08 63.21
C ASP A 620 25.31 0.48 61.87
N ASN A 621 25.96 1.53 61.36
CA ASN A 621 25.64 2.08 60.04
C ASN A 621 25.85 1.07 58.91
N ILE A 622 26.90 0.25 58.97
CA ILE A 622 27.16 -0.79 57.97
C ILE A 622 26.12 -1.91 58.04
N ASN A 623 25.77 -2.36 59.23
CA ASN A 623 24.71 -3.37 59.42
C ASN A 623 23.36 -2.86 58.86
N ASN A 624 23.01 -1.62 59.16
CA ASN A 624 21.81 -0.98 58.62
C ASN A 624 21.85 -0.89 57.09
N ASN A 625 22.99 -0.49 56.50
CA ASN A 625 23.16 -0.44 55.05
C ASN A 625 23.03 -1.83 54.39
N SER A 626 23.60 -2.87 55.01
CA SER A 626 23.51 -4.25 54.53
C SER A 626 22.05 -4.72 54.46
N VAL A 627 21.26 -4.48 55.50
CA VAL A 627 19.83 -4.82 55.54
C VAL A 627 19.05 -4.03 54.47
N GLN A 628 19.35 -2.74 54.29
CA GLN A 628 18.72 -1.94 53.23
C GLN A 628 19.05 -2.49 51.83
N HIS A 629 20.30 -2.88 51.61
CA HIS A 629 20.74 -3.41 50.32
C HIS A 629 20.06 -4.73 49.96
N GLU A 630 19.86 -5.61 50.94
CA GLU A 630 19.12 -6.86 50.75
C GLU A 630 17.65 -6.60 50.37
N ARG A 631 17.01 -5.60 50.99
CA ARG A 631 15.65 -5.17 50.60
C ARG A 631 15.61 -4.61 49.18
N ILE A 632 16.62 -3.85 48.76
CA ILE A 632 16.73 -3.33 47.38
C ILE A 632 16.83 -4.50 46.40
N ASN A 633 17.65 -5.51 46.69
CA ASN A 633 17.80 -6.71 45.85
C ASN A 633 16.47 -7.45 45.65
N VAL A 634 15.73 -7.71 46.73
CA VAL A 634 14.43 -8.38 46.66
C VAL A 634 13.41 -7.55 45.86
N THR A 635 13.39 -6.24 46.07
CA THR A 635 12.48 -5.33 45.36
C THR A 635 12.81 -5.26 43.87
N LEU A 636 14.11 -5.23 43.52
CA LEU A 636 14.57 -5.24 42.14
C LEU A 636 14.15 -6.53 41.42
N ALA A 637 14.37 -7.68 42.04
CA ALA A 637 13.95 -8.97 41.48
C ALA A 637 12.44 -9.03 41.23
N LYS A 638 11.65 -8.46 42.15
CA LYS A 638 10.20 -8.33 41.98
C LYS A 638 9.84 -7.45 40.77
N HIS A 639 10.44 -6.27 40.64
CA HIS A 639 10.15 -5.37 39.52
C HIS A 639 10.59 -5.94 38.16
N VAL A 640 11.72 -6.65 38.09
CA VAL A 640 12.16 -7.35 36.87
C VAL A 640 11.06 -8.31 36.41
N LYS A 641 10.52 -9.12 37.33
CA LYS A 641 9.45 -10.06 37.03
C LYS A 641 8.15 -9.37 36.59
N GLU A 642 7.75 -8.31 37.28
CA GLU A 642 6.54 -7.53 36.92
C GLU A 642 6.65 -6.91 35.51
N ILE A 643 7.84 -6.43 35.14
CA ILE A 643 8.10 -5.86 33.81
C ILE A 643 8.06 -6.93 32.73
N GLU A 644 8.61 -8.11 32.99
CA GLU A 644 8.58 -9.25 32.07
C GLU A 644 7.13 -9.73 31.80
N GLU A 645 6.34 -9.91 32.86
CA GLU A 645 4.91 -10.26 32.74
C GLU A 645 4.11 -9.18 31.98
N PHE A 646 4.39 -7.91 32.24
CA PHE A 646 3.73 -6.81 31.55
C PHE A 646 4.11 -6.75 30.06
N LYS A 647 5.39 -7.00 29.72
CA LYS A 647 5.89 -7.07 28.35
C LYS A 647 5.23 -8.19 27.54
N ASP A 648 5.03 -9.36 28.13
CA ASP A 648 4.31 -10.46 27.48
C ASP A 648 2.85 -10.10 27.18
N LYS A 649 2.16 -9.53 28.17
CA LYS A 649 0.77 -9.06 27.99
C LYS A 649 0.70 -7.96 26.92
N TYR A 650 1.72 -7.13 26.85
CA TYR A 650 1.83 -6.06 25.87
C TYR A 650 2.02 -6.58 24.44
N LEU A 651 2.94 -7.52 24.23
CA LEU A 651 3.14 -8.19 22.93
C LEU A 651 1.86 -8.89 22.45
N SER A 652 1.09 -9.48 23.38
CA SER A 652 -0.21 -10.08 23.02
C SER A 652 -1.24 -9.05 22.50
N HIS A 653 -1.20 -7.81 23.00
CA HIS A 653 -2.07 -6.73 22.52
C HIS A 653 -1.60 -6.18 21.17
N ASP A 654 -0.28 -6.10 20.94
CA ASP A 654 0.27 -5.67 19.65
C ASP A 654 -0.23 -6.57 18.49
N ILE A 655 -0.24 -7.89 18.71
CA ILE A 655 -0.81 -8.86 17.75
C ILE A 655 -2.29 -8.54 17.48
N LYS A 656 -3.10 -8.34 18.53
CA LYS A 656 -4.53 -8.01 18.38
C LYS A 656 -4.76 -6.70 17.63
N ILE A 657 -3.94 -5.68 17.87
CA ILE A 657 -4.03 -4.40 17.15
C ILE A 657 -3.72 -4.59 15.67
N LYS A 658 -2.70 -5.39 15.36
CA LYS A 658 -2.33 -5.72 13.98
C LYS A 658 -3.43 -6.50 13.26
N ASP A 659 -4.07 -7.44 13.94
CA ASP A 659 -5.21 -8.18 13.41
C ASP A 659 -6.41 -7.27 13.18
N THR A 660 -6.72 -6.39 14.13
CA THR A 660 -7.80 -5.39 14.01
C THR A 660 -7.55 -4.44 12.84
N LYS A 661 -6.31 -4.00 12.65
CA LYS A 661 -5.89 -3.17 11.50
C LYS A 661 -6.12 -3.88 10.17
N ASN A 662 -5.79 -5.17 10.09
CA ASN A 662 -6.05 -5.97 8.89
C ASN A 662 -7.55 -6.13 8.63
N MET A 663 -8.33 -6.42 9.67
CA MET A 663 -9.80 -6.48 9.59
C MET A 663 -10.40 -5.18 9.07
N CYS A 664 -9.98 -4.02 9.60
CA CYS A 664 -10.45 -2.72 9.10
C CYS A 664 -10.10 -2.50 7.63
N LYS A 665 -8.92 -2.94 7.19
CA LYS A 665 -8.53 -2.84 5.78
C LYS A 665 -9.40 -3.71 4.88
N GLU A 666 -9.72 -4.93 5.31
CA GLU A 666 -10.63 -5.83 4.58
C GLU A 666 -12.06 -5.29 4.52
N ILE A 667 -12.56 -4.74 5.63
CA ILE A 667 -13.86 -4.08 5.69
C ILE A 667 -13.89 -2.87 4.74
N PHE A 668 -12.85 -2.03 4.76
CA PHE A 668 -12.75 -0.86 3.89
C PHE A 668 -12.68 -1.21 2.40
N ASN A 669 -11.93 -2.26 2.05
CA ASN A 669 -11.88 -2.78 0.69
C ASN A 669 -13.25 -3.32 0.24
N SER A 670 -13.90 -4.10 1.11
CA SER A 670 -15.23 -4.65 0.84
C SER A 670 -16.27 -3.55 0.67
N TYR A 671 -16.21 -2.50 1.50
CA TYR A 671 -17.02 -1.30 1.38
C TYR A 671 -16.88 -0.64 0.00
N PHE A 672 -15.64 -0.39 -0.47
CA PHE A 672 -15.39 0.21 -1.77
C PHE A 672 -15.92 -0.64 -2.93
N VAL A 673 -15.74 -1.96 -2.87
CA VAL A 673 -16.25 -2.87 -3.90
C VAL A 673 -17.77 -2.87 -3.94
N ILE A 674 -18.43 -2.92 -2.77
CA ILE A 674 -19.89 -2.93 -2.68
C ILE A 674 -20.47 -1.58 -3.11
N SER A 675 -19.93 -0.46 -2.60
CA SER A 675 -20.33 0.89 -2.99
C SER A 675 -20.17 1.12 -4.50
N GLY A 676 -19.06 0.67 -5.10
CA GLY A 676 -18.86 0.74 -6.54
C GLY A 676 -19.90 -0.07 -7.34
N LYS A 677 -20.27 -1.27 -6.86
CA LYS A 677 -21.34 -2.07 -7.48
C LYS A 677 -22.71 -1.39 -7.36
N PHE A 678 -23.06 -0.81 -6.21
CA PHE A 678 -24.31 -0.09 -6.04
C PHE A 678 -24.37 1.20 -6.84
N ASN A 679 -23.26 1.94 -6.97
CA ASN A 679 -23.20 3.11 -7.84
C ASN A 679 -23.38 2.74 -9.31
N ASN A 680 -22.77 1.65 -9.78
CA ASN A 680 -23.02 1.15 -11.13
C ASN A 680 -24.49 0.73 -11.29
N LEU A 681 -25.07 0.01 -10.33
CA LEU A 681 -26.48 -0.36 -10.36
C LEU A 681 -27.40 0.87 -10.36
N ASN A 682 -27.05 1.92 -9.62
CA ASN A 682 -27.79 3.16 -9.59
C ASN A 682 -27.70 3.92 -10.92
N ASN A 683 -26.53 3.89 -11.58
CA ASN A 683 -26.36 4.43 -12.93
C ASN A 683 -27.12 3.60 -13.97
N ASP A 684 -27.09 2.27 -13.87
CA ASP A 684 -27.85 1.36 -14.74
C ASP A 684 -29.36 1.58 -14.55
N LEU A 685 -29.81 1.85 -13.33
CA LEU A 685 -31.19 2.29 -13.04
C LEU A 685 -31.52 3.66 -13.64
N GLY A 686 -30.56 4.58 -13.65
CA GLY A 686 -30.67 5.87 -14.35
C GLY A 686 -30.76 5.72 -15.87
N GLU A 687 -30.04 4.78 -16.47
CA GLU A 687 -30.23 4.41 -17.89
C GLU A 687 -31.59 3.73 -18.13
N PHE A 688 -32.10 2.97 -17.16
CA PHE A 688 -33.48 2.45 -17.18
C PHE A 688 -34.53 3.56 -17.10
N GLU A 689 -34.19 4.76 -16.64
CA GLU A 689 -35.06 5.94 -16.71
C GLU A 689 -35.37 6.33 -18.16
N VAL A 690 -34.50 5.99 -19.12
CA VAL A 690 -34.80 6.08 -20.58
C VAL A 690 -35.89 5.07 -20.98
N SER A 691 -36.03 3.95 -20.28
CA SER A 691 -37.15 3.01 -20.44
C SER A 691 -38.44 3.51 -19.79
N LYS A 692 -38.41 4.55 -18.95
CA LYS A 692 -39.61 5.23 -18.44
C LYS A 692 -40.37 5.96 -19.57
N MET A 693 -39.68 6.39 -20.63
CA MET A 693 -40.31 6.82 -21.89
C MET A 693 -41.12 5.70 -22.58
N SER A 694 -40.81 4.42 -22.32
CA SER A 694 -41.63 3.29 -22.76
C SER A 694 -42.84 3.03 -21.86
N LEU A 695 -42.87 3.63 -20.66
CA LEU A 695 -44.05 3.67 -19.80
C LEU A 695 -45.04 4.76 -20.24
N ASP A 696 -44.58 5.91 -20.74
CA ASP A 696 -45.45 6.90 -21.41
C ASP A 696 -46.08 6.32 -22.69
N ALA A 697 -45.38 5.39 -23.37
CA ALA A 697 -45.96 4.63 -24.46
C ALA A 697 -47.10 3.69 -24.03
N LEU A 698 -47.20 3.32 -22.73
CA LEU A 698 -48.37 2.61 -22.21
C LEU A 698 -49.61 3.51 -22.17
N GLU A 699 -49.46 4.82 -21.97
CA GLU A 699 -50.57 5.79 -22.07
C GLU A 699 -51.15 5.79 -23.50
N SER A 700 -50.27 5.81 -24.51
CA SER A 700 -50.65 5.70 -25.93
C SER A 700 -51.28 4.34 -26.26
N LEU A 701 -50.79 3.25 -25.65
CA LEU A 701 -51.40 1.92 -25.73
C LEU A 701 -52.78 1.87 -25.06
N ARG A 702 -52.98 2.59 -23.95
CA ARG A 702 -54.27 2.74 -23.26
C ARG A 702 -55.28 3.45 -24.15
N GLU A 703 -54.86 4.54 -24.79
CA GLU A 703 -55.66 5.24 -25.79
C GLU A 703 -55.99 4.33 -27.00
N HIS A 704 -55.01 3.57 -27.50
CA HIS A 704 -55.23 2.62 -28.59
C HIS A 704 -56.21 1.50 -28.20
N ILE A 705 -56.12 0.94 -26.99
CA ILE A 705 -57.07 -0.07 -26.50
C ILE A 705 -58.49 0.53 -26.40
N SER A 706 -58.61 1.78 -25.94
CA SER A 706 -59.89 2.50 -25.92
C SER A 706 -60.48 2.67 -27.32
N LEU A 707 -59.66 3.09 -28.30
CA LEU A 707 -60.06 3.24 -29.69
C LEU A 707 -60.43 1.90 -30.34
N VAL A 708 -59.71 0.82 -30.01
CA VAL A 708 -60.01 -0.55 -30.47
C VAL A 708 -61.35 -1.04 -29.92
N ASN A 709 -61.66 -0.76 -28.66
CA ASN A 709 -62.97 -1.07 -28.08
C ASN A 709 -64.08 -0.28 -28.78
N GLU A 710 -63.89 1.01 -29.03
CA GLU A 710 -64.87 1.83 -29.76
C GLU A 710 -65.09 1.33 -31.20
N CYS A 711 -64.02 0.92 -31.90
CA CYS A 711 -64.10 0.29 -33.21
C CYS A 711 -64.84 -1.04 -33.16
N ARG A 712 -64.62 -1.87 -32.13
CA ARG A 712 -65.34 -3.13 -31.94
C ARG A 712 -66.84 -2.90 -31.78
N ASP A 713 -67.24 -1.92 -30.98
CA ASP A 713 -68.65 -1.58 -30.78
C ASP A 713 -69.29 -1.07 -32.08
N LYS A 714 -68.56 -0.27 -32.87
CA LYS A 714 -69.01 0.17 -34.20
C LYS A 714 -69.13 -0.99 -35.20
N ILE A 715 -68.21 -1.93 -35.19
CA ILE A 715 -68.26 -3.14 -36.03
C ILE A 715 -69.44 -4.04 -35.63
N ALA A 716 -69.70 -4.19 -34.33
CA ALA A 716 -70.88 -4.92 -33.84
C ALA A 716 -72.18 -4.27 -34.34
N ASN A 717 -72.29 -2.95 -34.24
CA ASN A 717 -73.44 -2.20 -34.78
C ASN A 717 -73.57 -2.35 -36.31
N MET A 718 -72.46 -2.28 -37.08
CA MET A 718 -72.49 -2.52 -38.53
C MET A 718 -72.91 -3.96 -38.87
N LYS A 719 -72.49 -4.94 -38.07
CA LYS A 719 -72.89 -6.33 -38.25
C LYS A 719 -74.40 -6.49 -38.04
N ASP A 720 -74.97 -5.88 -37.00
CA ASP A 720 -76.42 -5.86 -36.76
C ASP A 720 -77.17 -5.17 -37.90
N ILE A 721 -76.66 -4.05 -38.43
CA ILE A 721 -77.25 -3.37 -39.60
C ILE A 721 -77.20 -4.26 -40.85
N VAL A 722 -76.08 -4.95 -41.11
CA VAL A 722 -75.95 -5.86 -42.26
C VAL A 722 -76.85 -7.09 -42.10
N GLU A 723 -77.04 -7.60 -40.89
CA GLU A 723 -78.01 -8.66 -40.60
C GLU A 723 -79.45 -8.18 -40.82
N ASN A 724 -79.79 -6.98 -40.37
CA ASN A 724 -81.10 -6.37 -40.60
C ASN A 724 -81.39 -6.12 -42.08
N ILE A 725 -80.44 -5.57 -42.85
CA ILE A 725 -80.58 -5.39 -44.32
C ILE A 725 -80.80 -6.74 -45.00
N ASN A 726 -80.08 -7.78 -44.58
CA ASN A 726 -80.26 -9.11 -45.13
C ASN A 726 -81.64 -9.70 -44.78
N HIS A 727 -82.14 -9.44 -43.57
CA HIS A 727 -83.45 -9.90 -43.11
C HIS A 727 -84.62 -9.14 -43.79
N GLU A 728 -84.47 -7.84 -44.04
CA GLU A 728 -85.49 -6.99 -44.69
C GLU A 728 -85.55 -7.16 -46.23
N PHE A 729 -84.40 -7.27 -46.92
CA PHE A 729 -84.37 -7.38 -48.38
C PHE A 729 -84.47 -8.81 -48.91
N TRP A 730 -84.08 -9.81 -48.11
CA TRP A 730 -83.92 -11.19 -48.58
C TRP A 730 -84.57 -12.24 -47.66
N GLY A 731 -85.33 -11.79 -46.66
CA GLY A 731 -86.01 -12.67 -45.72
C GLY A 731 -87.02 -13.61 -46.39
N ILE A 732 -86.77 -14.90 -46.24
CA ILE A 732 -87.79 -15.88 -45.85
C ILE A 732 -87.71 -15.98 -44.33
#